data_AF-A0A954D3W3-F1
#
_entry.id   AF-A0A954D3W3-F1
#
_cell.length_a   1.000
_cell.length_b   1.000
_cell.length_c   1.000
_cell.angle_alpha   90.00
_cell.angle_beta   90.00
_cell.angle_gamma   90.00
#
_symmetry.space_group_name_H-M   'P 1'
#
loop_
_entity.id
_entity.type
_entity.pdbx_description
1 polymer ?
#
loop_
_entity_poly.entity_id
_entity_poly.type
_entity_poly.pdbx_seq_one_letter_code
_entity_poly.pdbx_strand_id
1 'polypeptide(L)'
;MSGSTTTRRLRRTAALTVMLALSLTSLVRALDDYVLGSPQNGYMPDFDQVRTAGPLVFDGMSFYPDPPGLPNSGVMYCVPTASIDVMAYLANHGYPSAIPGAPLSWQSQDQYDLVTAAIAQMGVFMETHPVDGTLGKGRSGTQEWIDTFIGPDTFVVDSTYAKNSYGPNLYEIAAAALSGQLVIMNVGWYDEVTTGHWVRTGGHQTVVTGTTQNDGYFVDGCQVRFRDPGSGGDAQTQSTFSNTTKTVDYISGQFSNSDDPIAYSNRTMARLLGYGSGAKKGFIQGYYKITPLFGIGGNGLQLDFVNPYPVGPEPLPFLASQPVQGGASLADFAIHPLKTCVFYTMRDASGAVLPEVRCLDRLSGESTIALVASAPSALAFGGSQRLYTVDGNCVNAYDLDPTSLVGSYCIGATIDAIAVDDVNDRVFAVSTELGVLIVLDENLETAVELPLPTVLPLGGSVSMATDPKSGDLWIKGSSSETVCCLRYVPGTVDPATGATTSPTVIVIECFSDPSLAGGTGIDCSGGEHIFWVKGGIVHEHARNAAGGWSEVSDSPFAGMAAQVKFVLARAAENRNEEERADAANTHLLPDAPEQAFRRGDCNGDLAFDIADAIRTLSFLFAGDVAPNCLDACDSNDDGAADIGDAIYALSTLFSGGLTPPAPYEECGNDPTSDSLNCASYPCE
;
A
#
# COMPACT_ATOMS: atom_id res chain seq x y z
N MET A 1 26.37 18.31 -56.45
CA MET A 1 27.08 17.18 -55.81
C MET A 1 26.74 17.22 -54.32
N SER A 2 25.71 16.47 -53.93
CA SER A 2 25.24 16.33 -52.56
C SER A 2 25.35 14.86 -52.16
N GLY A 3 25.96 14.57 -51.03
CA GLY A 3 26.00 13.23 -50.47
C GLY A 3 26.41 13.24 -49.01
N SER A 4 25.66 12.51 -48.19
CA SER A 4 25.97 12.04 -46.84
C SER A 4 25.65 12.94 -45.64
N THR A 5 24.37 13.03 -45.27
CA THR A 5 23.94 13.35 -43.89
C THR A 5 22.82 12.47 -43.32
N THR A 6 22.29 11.49 -44.07
CA THR A 6 21.06 10.77 -43.67
C THR A 6 21.29 9.46 -42.90
N THR A 7 22.52 8.94 -42.82
CA THR A 7 22.80 7.61 -42.21
C THR A 7 23.22 7.63 -40.73
N ARG A 8 23.28 8.79 -40.06
CA ARG A 8 23.62 8.88 -38.62
C ARG A 8 22.43 9.07 -37.67
N ARG A 9 21.22 9.35 -38.17
CA ARG A 9 20.02 9.51 -37.31
C ARG A 9 19.22 8.22 -37.07
N LEU A 10 19.43 7.17 -37.86
CA LEU A 10 18.70 5.89 -37.76
C LEU A 10 19.33 4.85 -36.81
N ARG A 11 20.45 5.16 -36.12
CA ARG A 11 21.07 4.27 -35.13
C ARG A 11 20.86 4.67 -33.67
N ARG A 12 20.22 5.82 -33.40
CA ARG A 12 19.92 6.28 -32.02
C ARG A 12 18.52 5.91 -31.55
N THR A 13 17.56 5.72 -32.46
CA THR A 13 16.19 5.29 -32.13
C THR A 13 16.12 3.78 -31.87
N ALA A 14 16.80 2.95 -32.68
CA ALA A 14 16.81 1.50 -32.48
C ALA A 14 17.56 1.03 -31.22
N ALA A 15 18.49 1.83 -30.68
CA ALA A 15 19.19 1.50 -29.44
C ALA A 15 18.37 1.85 -28.18
N LEU A 16 17.42 2.80 -28.28
CA LEU A 16 16.56 3.20 -27.17
C LEU A 16 15.39 2.22 -26.99
N THR A 17 14.83 1.70 -28.09
CA THR A 17 13.78 0.66 -28.06
C THR A 17 14.32 -0.71 -27.65
N VAL A 18 15.57 -1.04 -28.00
CA VAL A 18 16.21 -2.31 -27.60
C VAL A 18 16.71 -2.26 -26.14
N MET A 19 17.09 -1.09 -25.60
CA MET A 19 17.41 -0.97 -24.17
C MET A 19 16.16 -0.96 -23.26
N LEU A 20 15.04 -0.36 -23.69
CA LEU A 20 13.76 -0.45 -22.95
C LEU A 20 13.21 -1.89 -22.92
N ALA A 21 13.34 -2.63 -24.03
CA ALA A 21 12.94 -4.04 -24.06
C ALA A 21 13.88 -4.96 -23.25
N LEU A 22 15.17 -4.60 -23.13
CA LEU A 22 16.14 -5.34 -22.33
C LEU A 22 16.01 -5.09 -20.81
N SER A 23 15.42 -3.96 -20.38
CA SER A 23 15.10 -3.72 -18.95
C SER A 23 13.76 -4.34 -18.54
N LEU A 24 12.74 -4.34 -19.41
CA LEU A 24 11.48 -5.05 -19.14
C LEU A 24 11.68 -6.58 -19.13
N THR A 25 12.50 -7.14 -20.01
CA THR A 25 12.76 -8.60 -20.03
C THR A 25 13.57 -9.10 -18.83
N SER A 26 14.34 -8.25 -18.15
CA SER A 26 14.94 -8.59 -16.85
C SER A 26 13.96 -8.49 -15.68
N LEU A 27 12.97 -7.60 -15.76
CA LEU A 27 11.93 -7.42 -14.74
C LEU A 27 10.96 -8.62 -14.72
N VAL A 28 10.49 -9.04 -15.90
CA VAL A 28 9.61 -10.22 -16.06
C VAL A 28 10.31 -11.51 -15.61
N ARG A 29 11.60 -11.67 -15.92
CA ARG A 29 12.37 -12.87 -15.54
C ARG A 29 12.76 -12.93 -14.07
N ALA A 30 12.83 -11.80 -13.37
CA ALA A 30 13.09 -11.79 -11.92
C ALA A 30 11.83 -12.15 -11.11
N LEU A 31 10.64 -11.89 -11.65
CA LEU A 31 9.36 -12.23 -11.03
C LEU A 31 8.93 -13.68 -11.32
N ASP A 32 9.24 -14.23 -12.50
CA ASP A 32 8.90 -15.62 -12.85
C ASP A 32 9.52 -16.68 -11.93
N ASP A 33 10.72 -16.45 -11.38
CA ASP A 33 11.43 -17.41 -10.53
C ASP A 33 11.19 -17.22 -9.01
N TYR A 34 10.65 -16.09 -8.55
CA TYR A 34 10.46 -15.82 -7.11
C TYR A 34 9.13 -16.34 -6.53
N VAL A 35 8.22 -16.71 -7.43
CA VAL A 35 6.86 -17.26 -7.24
C VAL A 35 6.81 -18.57 -6.42
N LEU A 36 7.95 -19.20 -6.15
CA LEU A 36 8.05 -20.39 -5.27
C LEU A 36 9.13 -20.27 -4.18
N GLY A 37 9.82 -19.13 -4.07
CA GLY A 37 11.16 -19.07 -3.49
C GLY A 37 11.39 -18.13 -2.31
N SER A 38 10.38 -17.46 -1.73
CA SER A 38 10.63 -16.75 -0.47
C SER A 38 11.09 -17.76 0.60
N PRO A 39 12.27 -17.60 1.21
CA PRO A 39 12.80 -18.48 2.26
C PRO A 39 11.84 -18.57 3.46
N GLN A 40 10.91 -17.63 3.60
CA GLN A 40 9.92 -17.61 4.67
C GLN A 40 8.78 -18.63 4.46
N ASN A 41 8.50 -18.98 3.20
CA ASN A 41 7.24 -19.63 2.81
C ASN A 41 7.25 -21.17 2.92
N GLY A 42 8.43 -21.79 3.03
CA GLY A 42 8.54 -23.22 3.38
C GLY A 42 8.30 -23.50 4.87
N TYR A 43 8.43 -22.48 5.72
CA TYR A 43 8.41 -22.63 7.18
C TYR A 43 7.18 -22.03 7.84
N MET A 44 6.31 -21.33 7.10
CA MET A 44 5.04 -20.82 7.62
C MET A 44 4.18 -21.99 8.11
N PRO A 45 3.77 -22.03 9.39
CA PRO A 45 2.86 -23.04 9.94
C PRO A 45 1.48 -23.04 9.26
N ASP A 46 0.73 -24.12 9.42
CA ASP A 46 -0.62 -24.33 8.88
C ASP A 46 -1.46 -25.00 9.96
N PHE A 47 -1.73 -24.27 11.05
CA PHE A 47 -2.40 -24.84 12.20
C PHE A 47 -3.87 -25.16 11.93
N ASP A 48 -4.37 -26.21 12.56
CA ASP A 48 -5.80 -26.50 12.52
C ASP A 48 -6.56 -25.53 13.44
N GLN A 49 -7.67 -25.00 12.96
CA GLN A 49 -8.60 -24.20 13.79
C GLN A 49 -9.55 -25.10 14.58
N VAL A 50 -9.88 -26.29 14.08
CA VAL A 50 -10.85 -27.18 14.75
C VAL A 50 -10.15 -27.98 15.84
N ARG A 51 -10.46 -27.65 17.11
CA ARG A 51 -9.83 -28.23 18.30
C ARG A 51 -10.86 -28.51 19.37
N THR A 52 -11.23 -29.76 19.57
CA THR A 52 -12.22 -30.18 20.58
C THR A 52 -11.57 -30.29 21.94
N ALA A 53 -12.26 -29.82 22.98
CA ALA A 53 -11.86 -30.16 24.34
C ALA A 53 -12.08 -31.66 24.53
N GLY A 54 -11.04 -32.37 24.95
CA GLY A 54 -11.15 -33.79 25.19
C GLY A 54 -11.85 -34.12 26.50
N PRO A 55 -12.14 -35.41 26.74
CA PRO A 55 -12.80 -35.86 27.96
C PRO A 55 -11.94 -35.55 29.20
N LEU A 56 -12.59 -35.42 30.37
CA LEU A 56 -11.87 -35.33 31.63
C LEU A 56 -11.12 -36.65 31.88
N VAL A 57 -9.79 -36.59 31.93
CA VAL A 57 -8.95 -37.73 32.31
C VAL A 57 -8.68 -37.66 33.81
N PHE A 58 -8.83 -38.80 34.49
CA PHE A 58 -8.54 -38.95 35.91
C PHE A 58 -7.18 -39.62 36.08
N ASP A 59 -6.15 -38.86 36.48
CA ASP A 59 -4.79 -39.41 36.69
C ASP A 59 -4.60 -40.08 38.08
N GLY A 60 -5.62 -40.01 38.93
CA GLY A 60 -5.54 -40.46 40.33
C GLY A 60 -5.47 -39.34 41.37
N MET A 61 -5.22 -38.09 40.99
CA MET A 61 -5.22 -36.94 41.91
C MET A 61 -6.05 -35.72 41.47
N SER A 62 -6.44 -35.59 40.20
CA SER A 62 -7.33 -34.53 39.70
C SER A 62 -8.01 -34.93 38.39
N PHE A 63 -9.13 -34.27 38.06
CA PHE A 63 -9.74 -34.32 36.72
C PHE A 63 -9.26 -33.11 35.91
N TYR A 64 -8.57 -33.34 34.80
CA TYR A 64 -8.24 -32.30 33.82
C TYR A 64 -8.83 -32.66 32.45
N PRO A 65 -9.35 -31.68 31.68
CA PRO A 65 -9.73 -31.92 30.29
C PRO A 65 -8.45 -32.18 29.49
N ASP A 66 -8.40 -33.31 28.81
CA ASP A 66 -7.26 -33.71 27.98
C ASP A 66 -7.78 -34.10 26.59
N PRO A 67 -7.38 -33.41 25.50
CA PRO A 67 -6.60 -32.16 25.42
C PRO A 67 -7.43 -30.86 25.60
N PRO A 68 -6.81 -29.69 25.85
CA PRO A 68 -7.46 -28.38 25.75
C PRO A 68 -8.07 -28.19 24.36
N GLY A 69 -9.22 -27.50 24.32
CA GLY A 69 -9.93 -27.22 23.08
C GLY A 69 -10.41 -25.78 23.00
N LEU A 70 -10.89 -25.41 21.82
CA LEU A 70 -11.43 -24.09 21.55
C LEU A 70 -12.95 -24.05 21.82
N PRO A 71 -13.50 -22.90 22.20
CA PRO A 71 -14.95 -22.71 22.27
C PRO A 71 -15.65 -23.14 20.99
N ASN A 72 -16.76 -23.88 21.13
CA ASN A 72 -17.48 -24.49 20.01
C ASN A 72 -16.57 -25.28 19.05
N SER A 73 -15.54 -25.92 19.61
CA SER A 73 -14.53 -26.69 18.88
C SER A 73 -13.73 -25.89 17.84
N GLY A 74 -13.71 -24.56 17.94
CA GLY A 74 -12.88 -23.72 17.06
C GLY A 74 -13.43 -23.54 15.65
N VAL A 75 -14.68 -23.92 15.39
CA VAL A 75 -15.28 -23.83 14.03
C VAL A 75 -15.37 -22.41 13.48
N MET A 76 -15.21 -21.39 14.32
CA MET A 76 -15.20 -19.97 13.96
C MET A 76 -13.87 -19.28 14.31
N TYR A 77 -12.77 -20.03 14.42
CA TYR A 77 -11.46 -19.53 14.89
C TYR A 77 -10.42 -19.37 13.78
N CYS A 78 -10.82 -19.38 12.51
CA CYS A 78 -9.89 -19.22 11.38
C CYS A 78 -9.04 -17.94 11.46
N VAL A 79 -9.63 -16.83 11.93
CA VAL A 79 -8.97 -15.53 12.05
C VAL A 79 -7.85 -15.57 13.11
N PRO A 80 -8.11 -15.96 14.38
CA PRO A 80 -7.04 -16.20 15.35
C PRO A 80 -5.98 -17.19 14.89
N THR A 81 -6.39 -18.29 14.23
CA THR A 81 -5.47 -19.33 13.77
C THR A 81 -4.49 -18.80 12.72
N ALA A 82 -4.98 -18.07 11.71
CA ALA A 82 -4.13 -17.48 10.68
C ALA A 82 -3.12 -16.47 11.27
N SER A 83 -3.51 -15.68 12.26
CA SER A 83 -2.54 -14.80 12.96
C SER A 83 -1.53 -15.59 13.78
N ILE A 84 -1.92 -16.69 14.43
CA ILE A 84 -0.98 -17.53 15.20
C ILE A 84 0.00 -18.28 14.30
N ASP A 85 -0.37 -18.66 13.06
CA ASP A 85 0.60 -19.17 12.08
C ASP A 85 1.73 -18.15 11.88
N VAL A 86 1.38 -16.87 11.70
CA VAL A 86 2.38 -15.80 11.54
C VAL A 86 3.19 -15.58 12.81
N MET A 87 2.57 -15.57 13.99
CA MET A 87 3.32 -15.42 15.26
C MET A 87 4.29 -16.57 15.51
N ALA A 88 3.88 -17.80 15.20
CA ALA A 88 4.73 -18.99 15.31
C ALA A 88 5.90 -18.92 14.32
N TYR A 89 5.64 -18.43 13.11
CA TYR A 89 6.70 -18.16 12.14
C TYR A 89 7.71 -17.14 12.70
N LEU A 90 7.25 -15.97 13.18
CA LEU A 90 8.11 -14.94 13.79
C LEU A 90 8.90 -15.49 14.99
N ALA A 91 8.27 -16.32 15.80
CA ALA A 91 8.87 -16.94 16.97
C ALA A 91 10.08 -17.83 16.65
N ASN A 92 10.09 -18.47 15.47
CA ASN A 92 11.25 -19.22 14.99
C ASN A 92 12.26 -18.38 14.20
N HIS A 93 11.96 -17.11 13.91
CA HIS A 93 12.74 -16.27 12.99
C HIS A 93 13.09 -14.90 13.56
N GLY A 94 13.61 -14.89 14.79
CA GLY A 94 14.18 -13.70 15.44
C GLY A 94 13.37 -13.15 16.60
N TYR A 95 12.11 -13.59 16.78
CA TYR A 95 11.20 -13.04 17.80
C TYR A 95 10.65 -14.12 18.72
N PRO A 96 11.49 -14.89 19.45
CA PRO A 96 11.04 -16.01 20.26
C PRO A 96 10.00 -15.64 21.34
N SER A 97 9.85 -14.36 21.68
CA SER A 97 8.80 -13.90 22.58
C SER A 97 7.40 -13.84 21.93
N ALA A 98 7.31 -13.85 20.59
CA ALA A 98 6.04 -13.84 19.84
C ALA A 98 5.13 -15.03 20.20
N ILE A 99 5.72 -16.18 20.54
CA ILE A 99 5.04 -17.28 21.22
C ILE A 99 5.98 -17.81 22.33
N PRO A 100 5.64 -17.64 23.61
CA PRO A 100 6.49 -18.10 24.72
C PRO A 100 6.87 -19.59 24.60
N GLY A 101 8.17 -19.88 24.72
CA GLY A 101 8.72 -21.23 24.62
C GLY A 101 9.33 -21.59 23.25
N ALA A 102 9.22 -20.69 22.26
CA ALA A 102 9.91 -20.79 20.98
C ALA A 102 11.44 -20.65 21.08
N PRO A 103 12.23 -21.14 20.09
CA PRO A 103 11.77 -21.79 18.85
C PRO A 103 11.30 -23.24 19.07
N LEU A 104 10.29 -23.66 18.30
CA LEU A 104 9.65 -24.99 18.42
C LEU A 104 9.46 -25.68 17.07
N SER A 105 9.26 -27.00 17.12
CA SER A 105 8.79 -27.79 15.98
C SER A 105 7.26 -27.72 15.92
N TRP A 106 6.73 -26.71 15.22
CA TRP A 106 5.30 -26.39 15.22
C TRP A 106 4.39 -27.51 14.73
N GLN A 107 4.88 -28.40 13.86
CA GLN A 107 4.11 -29.55 13.37
C GLN A 107 4.02 -30.69 14.40
N SER A 108 4.87 -30.70 15.43
CA SER A 108 4.86 -31.79 16.43
C SER A 108 3.57 -31.77 17.24
N GLN A 109 3.00 -32.96 17.46
CA GLN A 109 1.83 -33.12 18.34
C GLN A 109 2.11 -32.69 19.78
N ASP A 110 3.37 -32.72 20.22
CA ASP A 110 3.77 -32.23 21.54
C ASP A 110 3.47 -30.73 21.73
N GLN A 111 3.29 -29.98 20.64
CA GLN A 111 2.98 -28.54 20.68
C GLN A 111 1.49 -28.26 20.49
N TYR A 112 0.66 -29.29 20.30
CA TYR A 112 -0.77 -29.13 20.02
C TYR A 112 -1.46 -28.26 21.08
N ASP A 113 -1.25 -28.56 22.35
CA ASP A 113 -1.88 -27.86 23.48
C ASP A 113 -1.41 -26.41 23.62
N LEU A 114 -0.11 -26.18 23.42
CA LEU A 114 0.47 -24.84 23.44
C LEU A 114 -0.13 -23.97 22.33
N VAL A 115 -0.23 -24.51 21.12
CA VAL A 115 -0.84 -23.83 19.97
C VAL A 115 -2.33 -23.59 20.22
N THR A 116 -3.04 -24.56 20.80
CA THR A 116 -4.45 -24.39 21.18
C THR A 116 -4.63 -23.23 22.14
N ALA A 117 -3.78 -23.12 23.16
CA ALA A 117 -3.80 -22.02 24.12
C ALA A 117 -3.49 -20.67 23.45
N ALA A 118 -2.51 -20.64 22.54
CA ALA A 118 -2.17 -19.43 21.79
C ALA A 118 -3.33 -18.97 20.89
N ILE A 119 -3.99 -19.88 20.17
CA ILE A 119 -5.18 -19.57 19.35
C ILE A 119 -6.33 -19.06 20.23
N ALA A 120 -6.57 -19.69 21.38
CA ALA A 120 -7.59 -19.25 22.31
C ALA A 120 -7.32 -17.83 22.81
N GLN A 121 -6.07 -17.53 23.17
CA GLN A 121 -5.66 -16.22 23.65
C GLN A 121 -5.72 -15.15 22.55
N MET A 122 -5.28 -15.47 21.33
CA MET A 122 -5.46 -14.58 20.17
C MET A 122 -6.95 -14.33 19.91
N GLY A 123 -7.79 -15.34 20.10
CA GLY A 123 -9.25 -15.21 20.05
C GLY A 123 -9.79 -14.18 21.06
N VAL A 124 -9.17 -14.02 22.23
CA VAL A 124 -9.54 -12.99 23.20
C VAL A 124 -9.16 -11.59 22.70
N PHE A 125 -7.92 -11.40 22.25
CA PHE A 125 -7.47 -10.12 21.65
C PHE A 125 -8.29 -9.72 20.43
N MET A 126 -8.79 -10.70 19.69
CA MET A 126 -9.63 -10.51 18.52
C MET A 126 -11.13 -10.53 18.84
N GLU A 127 -11.56 -10.60 20.10
CA GLU A 127 -12.98 -10.67 20.49
C GLU A 127 -13.78 -11.74 19.69
N THR A 128 -13.17 -12.88 19.43
CA THR A 128 -13.73 -13.92 18.56
C THR A 128 -14.90 -14.61 19.23
N HIS A 129 -16.08 -14.54 18.61
CA HIS A 129 -17.27 -15.22 19.12
C HIS A 129 -17.29 -16.69 18.64
N PRO A 130 -17.63 -17.66 19.51
CA PRO A 130 -17.63 -19.09 19.14
C PRO A 130 -18.66 -19.48 18.06
N VAL A 131 -19.61 -18.60 17.76
CA VAL A 131 -20.70 -18.83 16.78
C VAL A 131 -20.62 -17.86 15.61
N ASP A 132 -20.25 -16.61 15.85
CA ASP A 132 -20.27 -15.56 14.82
C ASP A 132 -18.87 -15.27 14.26
N GLY A 133 -17.82 -15.82 14.89
CA GLY A 133 -16.42 -15.60 14.51
C GLY A 133 -15.92 -14.23 14.90
N THR A 134 -14.88 -13.77 14.19
CA THR A 134 -14.22 -12.49 14.44
C THR A 134 -14.83 -11.40 13.57
N LEU A 135 -15.34 -10.33 14.18
CA LEU A 135 -15.97 -9.21 13.49
C LEU A 135 -15.04 -7.99 13.48
N GLY A 136 -14.22 -7.84 12.44
CA GLY A 136 -13.39 -6.65 12.21
C GLY A 136 -12.17 -6.48 13.15
N LYS A 137 -11.93 -7.44 14.05
CA LYS A 137 -10.90 -7.36 15.09
C LYS A 137 -9.60 -8.12 14.78
N GLY A 138 -9.51 -8.79 13.64
CA GLY A 138 -8.33 -9.57 13.25
C GLY A 138 -7.04 -8.73 13.21
N ARG A 139 -7.09 -7.56 12.59
CA ARG A 139 -5.93 -6.64 12.53
C ARG A 139 -5.57 -6.09 13.91
N SER A 140 -6.54 -5.48 14.62
CA SER A 140 -6.28 -4.83 15.90
C SER A 140 -5.81 -5.82 16.97
N GLY A 141 -6.39 -7.02 17.01
CA GLY A 141 -5.93 -8.08 17.92
C GLY A 141 -4.53 -8.60 17.57
N THR A 142 -4.17 -8.63 16.29
CA THR A 142 -2.79 -8.94 15.85
C THR A 142 -1.80 -7.87 16.33
N GLN A 143 -2.14 -6.59 16.18
CA GLN A 143 -1.30 -5.49 16.68
C GLN A 143 -1.16 -5.56 18.21
N GLU A 144 -2.25 -5.79 18.94
CA GLU A 144 -2.22 -5.88 20.40
C GLU A 144 -1.39 -7.07 20.89
N TRP A 145 -1.42 -8.20 20.18
CA TRP A 145 -0.53 -9.33 20.45
C TRP A 145 0.94 -8.94 20.27
N ILE A 146 1.28 -8.31 19.14
CA ILE A 146 2.65 -7.86 18.87
C ILE A 146 3.12 -6.90 19.97
N ASP A 147 2.33 -5.88 20.28
CA ASP A 147 2.67 -4.87 21.30
C ASP A 147 2.87 -5.51 22.68
N THR A 148 2.10 -6.57 22.99
CA THR A 148 2.15 -7.27 24.27
C THR A 148 3.34 -8.23 24.39
N PHE A 149 3.60 -9.03 23.36
CA PHE A 149 4.54 -10.16 23.44
C PHE A 149 5.89 -9.90 22.79
N ILE A 150 5.93 -9.06 21.77
CA ILE A 150 7.17 -8.69 21.08
C ILE A 150 7.64 -7.34 21.59
N GLY A 151 6.75 -6.36 21.60
CA GLY A 151 6.98 -5.00 22.03
C GLY A 151 6.38 -4.00 21.03
N PRO A 152 5.99 -2.80 21.51
CA PRO A 152 5.49 -1.74 20.64
C PRO A 152 6.56 -1.31 19.63
N ASP A 153 6.12 -0.68 18.53
CA ASP A 153 6.98 -0.11 17.48
C ASP A 153 8.01 -1.11 16.89
N THR A 154 7.75 -2.41 16.95
CA THR A 154 8.59 -3.44 16.32
C THR A 154 8.06 -3.83 14.94
N PHE A 155 6.74 -3.86 14.79
CA PHE A 155 6.05 -4.14 13.53
C PHE A 155 4.93 -3.14 13.31
N VAL A 156 4.65 -2.89 12.03
CA VAL A 156 3.52 -2.13 11.55
C VAL A 156 2.52 -3.11 10.93
N VAL A 157 1.30 -3.15 11.46
CA VAL A 157 0.21 -3.92 10.87
C VAL A 157 -0.69 -2.99 10.06
N ASP A 158 -0.75 -3.19 8.75
CA ASP A 158 -1.61 -2.43 7.83
C ASP A 158 -2.72 -3.31 7.27
N SER A 159 -3.91 -2.76 7.05
CA SER A 159 -5.02 -3.48 6.41
C SER A 159 -5.62 -2.74 5.22
N THR A 160 -6.12 -3.53 4.28
CA THR A 160 -6.73 -3.09 3.03
C THR A 160 -7.96 -3.96 2.78
N TYR A 161 -9.13 -3.36 2.53
CA TYR A 161 -10.39 -4.05 2.23
C TYR A 161 -11.02 -3.56 0.93
N ALA A 162 -12.00 -4.27 0.37
CA ALA A 162 -12.79 -3.79 -0.76
C ALA A 162 -13.77 -2.71 -0.32
N LYS A 163 -13.82 -1.58 -1.03
CA LYS A 163 -14.77 -0.48 -0.76
C LYS A 163 -15.01 0.36 -2.02
N ASN A 164 -16.23 0.87 -2.20
CA ASN A 164 -16.64 1.66 -3.37
C ASN A 164 -16.27 0.94 -4.68
N SER A 165 -15.52 1.59 -5.57
CA SER A 165 -14.99 1.01 -6.83
C SER A 165 -13.80 0.08 -6.63
N TYR A 166 -13.15 0.12 -5.47
CA TYR A 166 -11.95 -0.65 -5.23
C TYR A 166 -12.22 -2.08 -4.75
N GLY A 167 -11.53 -3.02 -5.39
CA GLY A 167 -11.36 -4.39 -4.94
C GLY A 167 -9.87 -4.75 -4.86
N PRO A 168 -9.42 -5.38 -3.76
CA PRO A 168 -8.05 -5.87 -3.63
C PRO A 168 -7.69 -6.85 -4.73
N ASN A 169 -6.47 -6.72 -5.25
CA ASN A 169 -5.98 -7.54 -6.35
C ASN A 169 -4.77 -8.39 -5.93
N LEU A 170 -4.37 -9.31 -6.81
CA LEU A 170 -3.27 -10.23 -6.51
C LEU A 170 -1.90 -9.55 -6.55
N TYR A 171 -1.74 -8.48 -7.35
CA TYR A 171 -0.50 -7.71 -7.39
C TYR A 171 -0.19 -7.15 -6.01
N GLU A 172 -1.13 -6.46 -5.35
CA GLU A 172 -0.86 -5.77 -4.09
C GLU A 172 -0.39 -6.75 -3.00
N ILE A 173 -1.02 -7.93 -2.97
CA ILE A 173 -0.66 -9.04 -2.09
C ILE A 173 0.75 -9.55 -2.41
N ALA A 174 1.06 -9.73 -3.70
CA ALA A 174 2.37 -10.20 -4.13
C ALA A 174 3.47 -9.17 -3.85
N ALA A 175 3.24 -7.89 -4.16
CA ALA A 175 4.16 -6.80 -3.89
C ALA A 175 4.44 -6.67 -2.39
N ALA A 176 3.42 -6.82 -1.55
CA ALA A 176 3.58 -6.85 -0.10
C ALA A 176 4.48 -8.02 0.34
N ALA A 177 4.18 -9.24 -0.12
CA ALA A 177 4.94 -10.43 0.20
C ALA A 177 6.41 -10.36 -0.29
N LEU A 178 6.63 -9.86 -1.50
CA LEU A 178 7.96 -9.64 -2.08
C LEU A 178 8.74 -8.56 -1.31
N SER A 179 8.03 -7.57 -0.77
CA SER A 179 8.58 -6.54 0.11
C SER A 179 8.79 -7.03 1.55
N GLY A 180 8.81 -8.35 1.79
CA GLY A 180 9.09 -8.94 3.09
C GLY A 180 8.00 -8.82 4.13
N GLN A 181 6.79 -8.47 3.70
CA GLN A 181 5.65 -8.33 4.60
C GLN A 181 4.96 -9.67 4.71
N LEU A 182 4.55 -10.03 5.93
CA LEU A 182 3.78 -11.26 6.17
C LEU A 182 2.31 -10.94 5.90
N VAL A 183 1.72 -11.58 4.90
CA VAL A 183 0.38 -11.21 4.41
C VAL A 183 -0.66 -12.23 4.87
N ILE A 184 -1.67 -11.74 5.59
CA ILE A 184 -2.89 -12.47 5.92
C ILE A 184 -4.00 -11.97 5.00
N MET A 185 -4.48 -12.86 4.14
CA MET A 185 -5.54 -12.60 3.17
C MET A 185 -6.91 -12.84 3.80
N ASN A 186 -7.82 -11.87 3.60
CA ASN A 186 -9.22 -11.94 3.99
C ASN A 186 -10.05 -12.40 2.79
N VAL A 187 -10.67 -13.57 2.91
CA VAL A 187 -11.57 -14.11 1.90
C VAL A 187 -13.00 -13.83 2.34
N GLY A 188 -13.76 -13.12 1.51
CA GLY A 188 -15.21 -12.95 1.69
C GLY A 188 -15.97 -14.05 0.97
N TRP A 189 -16.99 -14.60 1.62
CA TRP A 189 -17.94 -15.52 0.99
C TRP A 189 -19.09 -14.72 0.41
N TYR A 190 -19.34 -14.87 -0.88
CA TYR A 190 -20.42 -14.18 -1.58
C TYR A 190 -21.36 -15.16 -2.27
N ASP A 191 -22.65 -14.85 -2.21
CA ASP A 191 -23.70 -15.49 -2.98
C ASP A 191 -24.10 -14.57 -4.15
N GLU A 192 -24.17 -15.12 -5.35
CA GLU A 192 -24.70 -14.41 -6.51
C GLU A 192 -26.23 -14.45 -6.46
N VAL A 193 -26.85 -13.35 -6.04
CA VAL A 193 -28.32 -13.29 -5.86
C VAL A 193 -29.06 -13.07 -7.17
N THR A 194 -28.43 -12.31 -8.07
CA THR A 194 -28.78 -12.14 -9.48
C THR A 194 -27.49 -11.99 -10.27
N THR A 195 -27.51 -12.22 -11.58
CA THR A 195 -26.30 -12.15 -12.42
C THR A 195 -25.53 -10.85 -12.19
N GLY A 196 -24.27 -10.96 -11.78
CA GLY A 196 -23.39 -9.82 -11.50
C GLY A 196 -23.63 -9.10 -10.17
N HIS A 197 -24.57 -9.56 -9.33
CA HIS A 197 -24.87 -9.01 -8.02
C HIS A 197 -24.50 -10.00 -6.92
N TRP A 198 -23.58 -9.59 -6.06
CA TRP A 198 -22.93 -10.43 -5.07
C TRP A 198 -23.21 -9.91 -3.67
N VAL A 199 -23.80 -10.75 -2.83
CA VAL A 199 -24.09 -10.41 -1.43
C VAL A 199 -23.18 -11.21 -0.51
N ARG A 200 -22.47 -10.50 0.38
CA ARG A 200 -21.59 -11.15 1.35
C ARG A 200 -22.39 -11.95 2.38
N THR A 201 -21.98 -13.20 2.64
CA THR A 201 -22.61 -14.09 3.63
C THR A 201 -21.63 -14.69 4.64
N GLY A 202 -20.38 -14.24 4.63
CA GLY A 202 -19.38 -14.59 5.64
C GLY A 202 -17.97 -14.25 5.20
N GLY A 203 -16.98 -14.77 5.93
CA GLY A 203 -15.58 -14.66 5.53
C GLY A 203 -14.69 -15.71 6.15
N HIS A 204 -13.40 -15.62 5.83
CA HIS A 204 -12.34 -16.51 6.25
C HIS A 204 -10.99 -15.79 6.17
N GLN A 205 -9.98 -16.28 6.88
CA GLN A 205 -8.61 -15.73 6.82
C GLN A 205 -7.59 -16.84 6.58
N THR A 206 -6.61 -16.51 5.76
CA THR A 206 -5.57 -17.44 5.29
C THR A 206 -4.23 -16.72 5.19
N VAL A 207 -3.12 -17.39 5.44
CA VAL A 207 -1.78 -16.77 5.34
C VAL A 207 -1.19 -17.02 3.95
N VAL A 208 -0.84 -15.96 3.22
CA VAL A 208 -0.28 -16.09 1.86
C VAL A 208 1.15 -16.63 1.91
N THR A 209 1.43 -17.63 1.08
CA THR A 209 2.75 -18.29 0.96
C THR A 209 3.29 -18.29 -0.47
N GLY A 210 2.60 -17.63 -1.40
CA GLY A 210 3.08 -17.42 -2.76
C GLY A 210 1.99 -16.96 -3.71
N THR A 211 2.40 -16.42 -4.83
CA THR A 211 1.54 -15.99 -5.95
C THR A 211 2.26 -16.31 -7.25
N THR A 212 1.57 -16.57 -8.35
CA THR A 212 2.14 -16.66 -9.71
C THR A 212 1.78 -15.43 -10.54
N GLN A 213 2.54 -15.20 -11.60
CA GLN A 213 2.22 -14.22 -12.66
C GLN A 213 2.04 -14.96 -13.98
N ASN A 214 1.37 -14.30 -14.94
CA ASN A 214 1.28 -14.74 -16.33
C ASN A 214 1.94 -13.65 -17.20
N ASP A 215 3.02 -13.98 -17.90
CA ASP A 215 3.78 -13.07 -18.77
C ASP A 215 4.22 -11.75 -18.09
N GLY A 216 4.49 -11.79 -16.78
CA GLY A 216 4.86 -10.62 -15.98
C GLY A 216 3.68 -9.81 -15.42
N TYR A 217 2.45 -10.26 -15.64
CA TYR A 217 1.22 -9.57 -15.23
C TYR A 217 0.41 -10.39 -14.22
N PHE A 218 -0.33 -9.70 -13.34
CA PHE A 218 -1.27 -10.29 -12.38
C PHE A 218 -2.70 -10.29 -12.91
N VAL A 219 -2.92 -11.05 -13.98
CA VAL A 219 -4.17 -11.14 -14.73
C VAL A 219 -4.95 -12.43 -14.40
N ASP A 220 -6.06 -12.65 -15.09
CA ASP A 220 -6.80 -13.91 -15.03
C ASP A 220 -5.88 -15.11 -15.26
N GLY A 221 -6.10 -16.17 -14.46
CA GLY A 221 -5.33 -17.39 -14.54
C GLY A 221 -4.09 -17.42 -13.64
N CYS A 222 -3.69 -16.30 -13.04
CA CYS A 222 -2.67 -16.28 -11.99
C CYS A 222 -3.13 -17.12 -10.78
N GLN A 223 -2.20 -17.56 -9.94
CA GLN A 223 -2.49 -18.40 -8.78
C GLN A 223 -2.04 -17.72 -7.49
N VAL A 224 -2.79 -17.97 -6.41
CA VAL A 224 -2.38 -17.66 -5.04
C VAL A 224 -2.24 -18.96 -4.25
N ARG A 225 -1.18 -19.06 -3.45
CA ARG A 225 -0.91 -20.16 -2.54
C ARG A 225 -0.94 -19.64 -1.10
N PHE A 226 -1.58 -20.37 -0.21
CA PHE A 226 -1.82 -19.95 1.17
C PHE A 226 -1.97 -21.13 2.15
N ARG A 227 -1.81 -20.83 3.44
CA ARG A 227 -2.14 -21.69 4.58
C ARG A 227 -3.59 -21.48 4.97
N ASP A 228 -4.33 -22.56 5.07
CA ASP A 228 -5.77 -22.55 5.26
C ASP A 228 -6.09 -23.22 6.61
N PRO A 229 -6.50 -22.44 7.63
CA PRO A 229 -6.77 -22.97 8.96
C PRO A 229 -7.64 -24.22 8.93
N GLY A 230 -7.04 -25.36 9.28
CA GLY A 230 -7.61 -26.69 9.07
C GLY A 230 -9.00 -26.83 9.68
N SER A 231 -10.00 -27.03 8.82
CA SER A 231 -11.43 -27.06 9.16
C SER A 231 -12.06 -28.46 9.10
N GLY A 232 -11.31 -29.47 8.65
CA GLY A 232 -11.76 -30.86 8.59
C GLY A 232 -10.65 -31.82 9.02
N GLY A 233 -10.87 -32.59 10.08
CA GLY A 233 -9.85 -33.48 10.65
C GLY A 233 -10.20 -33.99 12.05
N ASP A 234 -9.31 -34.81 12.62
CA ASP A 234 -9.35 -35.21 14.03
C ASP A 234 -9.02 -33.99 14.90
N ALA A 235 -10.03 -33.51 15.63
CA ALA A 235 -9.96 -32.28 16.43
C ALA A 235 -9.10 -32.41 17.71
N GLN A 236 -8.27 -33.45 17.80
CA GLN A 236 -7.33 -33.73 18.89
C GLN A 236 -5.88 -33.83 18.41
N THR A 237 -5.63 -33.74 17.10
CA THR A 237 -4.29 -33.82 16.54
C THR A 237 -4.07 -32.74 15.48
N GLN A 238 -2.84 -32.26 15.38
CA GLN A 238 -2.44 -31.34 14.31
C GLN A 238 -2.26 -32.10 13.00
N SER A 239 -2.98 -31.68 11.96
CA SER A 239 -2.83 -32.20 10.61
C SER A 239 -1.45 -31.89 10.04
N THR A 240 -1.07 -32.61 8.98
CA THR A 240 0.18 -32.32 8.28
C THR A 240 0.05 -30.98 7.57
N PHE A 241 0.97 -30.04 7.88
CA PHE A 241 0.95 -28.73 7.26
C PHE A 241 0.97 -28.82 5.74
N SER A 242 0.07 -28.09 5.11
CA SER A 242 -0.20 -28.17 3.68
C SER A 242 -0.37 -26.78 3.09
N ASN A 243 -0.23 -26.66 1.77
CA ASN A 243 -0.54 -25.43 1.06
C ASN A 243 -1.80 -25.65 0.24
N THR A 244 -2.69 -24.68 0.26
CA THR A 244 -3.79 -24.57 -0.68
C THR A 244 -3.38 -23.64 -1.81
N THR A 245 -3.61 -24.05 -3.06
CA THR A 245 -3.39 -23.20 -4.25
C THR A 245 -4.72 -23.00 -4.98
N LYS A 246 -5.01 -21.76 -5.36
CA LYS A 246 -6.20 -21.39 -6.13
C LYS A 246 -5.82 -20.50 -7.31
N THR A 247 -6.45 -20.76 -8.44
CA THR A 247 -6.44 -19.84 -9.58
C THR A 247 -7.32 -18.64 -9.27
N VAL A 248 -6.90 -17.47 -9.73
CA VAL A 248 -7.59 -16.20 -9.58
C VAL A 248 -8.20 -15.77 -10.91
N ASP A 249 -9.45 -15.30 -10.86
CA ASP A 249 -10.08 -14.55 -11.94
C ASP A 249 -10.73 -13.26 -11.43
N TYR A 250 -10.80 -12.23 -12.25
CA TYR A 250 -11.30 -10.91 -11.88
C TYR A 250 -12.74 -10.72 -12.35
N ILE A 251 -13.64 -10.42 -11.42
CA ILE A 251 -15.07 -10.26 -11.70
C ILE A 251 -15.47 -8.82 -11.43
N SER A 252 -15.91 -8.13 -12.47
CA SER A 252 -16.61 -6.85 -12.37
C SER A 252 -18.07 -7.10 -12.02
N GLY A 253 -18.58 -6.40 -11.02
CA GLY A 253 -19.99 -6.53 -10.62
C GLY A 253 -20.39 -5.60 -9.50
N GLN A 254 -21.62 -5.78 -9.03
CA GLN A 254 -22.20 -5.09 -7.89
C GLN A 254 -22.01 -5.92 -6.64
N PHE A 255 -21.30 -5.39 -5.65
CA PHE A 255 -21.01 -6.07 -4.39
C PHE A 255 -21.64 -5.33 -3.22
N SER A 256 -22.31 -6.07 -2.33
CA SER A 256 -22.85 -5.54 -1.08
C SER A 256 -22.27 -6.30 0.12
N ASN A 257 -22.21 -5.62 1.27
CA ASN A 257 -21.83 -6.24 2.52
C ASN A 257 -23.03 -6.93 3.20
N SER A 258 -22.76 -7.71 4.25
CA SER A 258 -23.78 -8.48 4.97
C SER A 258 -24.65 -7.63 5.90
N ASP A 259 -24.12 -6.51 6.38
CA ASP A 259 -24.77 -5.52 7.24
C ASP A 259 -25.69 -4.57 6.46
N ASP A 260 -25.40 -4.33 5.18
CA ASP A 260 -26.28 -3.63 4.26
C ASP A 260 -26.38 -4.37 2.90
N PRO A 261 -27.28 -5.38 2.79
CA PRO A 261 -27.38 -6.25 1.61
C PRO A 261 -28.08 -5.57 0.41
N ILE A 262 -28.46 -4.30 0.54
CA ILE A 262 -29.10 -3.52 -0.52
C ILE A 262 -28.22 -2.36 -1.02
N ALA A 263 -27.18 -1.99 -0.27
CA ALA A 263 -26.17 -1.03 -0.70
C ALA A 263 -25.07 -1.70 -1.53
N TYR A 264 -25.22 -1.66 -2.86
CA TYR A 264 -24.24 -2.18 -3.79
C TYR A 264 -23.22 -1.11 -4.18
N SER A 265 -21.97 -1.52 -4.38
CA SER A 265 -20.98 -0.73 -5.14
C SER A 265 -20.49 -1.52 -6.35
N ASN A 266 -20.32 -0.83 -7.47
CA ASN A 266 -19.66 -1.39 -8.65
C ASN A 266 -18.17 -1.52 -8.34
N ARG A 267 -17.56 -2.68 -8.53
CA ARG A 267 -16.11 -2.90 -8.39
C ARG A 267 -15.67 -4.17 -9.10
N THR A 268 -14.35 -4.27 -9.34
CA THR A 268 -13.70 -5.50 -9.80
C THR A 268 -13.09 -6.22 -8.60
N MET A 269 -13.41 -7.50 -8.40
CA MET A 269 -12.85 -8.30 -7.30
C MET A 269 -12.15 -9.56 -7.80
N ALA A 270 -11.00 -9.86 -7.21
CA ALA A 270 -10.28 -11.12 -7.42
C ALA A 270 -11.03 -12.29 -6.75
N ARG A 271 -11.49 -13.25 -7.54
CA ARG A 271 -12.18 -14.46 -7.10
C ARG A 271 -11.23 -15.65 -7.08
N LEU A 272 -11.34 -16.46 -6.03
CA LEU A 272 -10.58 -17.69 -5.85
C LEU A 272 -11.36 -18.86 -6.45
N LEU A 273 -10.97 -19.32 -7.64
CA LEU A 273 -11.69 -20.35 -8.38
C LEU A 273 -11.83 -21.65 -7.59
N GLY A 274 -13.07 -22.11 -7.44
CA GLY A 274 -13.38 -23.33 -6.70
C GLY A 274 -13.03 -23.26 -5.20
N TYR A 275 -13.02 -22.06 -4.62
CA TYR A 275 -12.90 -21.86 -3.18
C TYR A 275 -14.21 -21.28 -2.61
N GLY A 276 -14.69 -21.86 -1.51
CA GLY A 276 -16.02 -21.63 -0.96
C GLY A 276 -16.78 -22.93 -0.72
N SER A 277 -17.92 -22.85 -0.04
CA SER A 277 -18.78 -24.00 0.29
C SER A 277 -20.14 -23.90 -0.42
N GLY A 278 -20.54 -24.99 -1.08
CA GLY A 278 -21.80 -25.04 -1.82
C GLY A 278 -21.85 -24.05 -2.99
N ALA A 279 -22.83 -23.15 -2.98
CA ALA A 279 -23.00 -22.12 -4.01
C ALA A 279 -22.06 -20.91 -3.80
N LYS A 280 -21.56 -20.71 -2.58
CA LYS A 280 -20.75 -19.55 -2.19
C LYS A 280 -19.45 -19.50 -2.97
N LYS A 281 -19.04 -18.31 -3.37
CA LYS A 281 -17.76 -18.04 -4.03
C LYS A 281 -16.86 -17.24 -3.09
N GLY A 282 -15.59 -17.62 -3.01
CA GLY A 282 -14.57 -16.91 -2.27
C GLY A 282 -13.97 -15.79 -3.11
N PHE A 283 -14.01 -14.56 -2.60
CA PHE A 283 -13.34 -13.41 -3.18
C PHE A 283 -12.31 -12.86 -2.21
N ILE A 284 -11.20 -12.33 -2.72
CA ILE A 284 -10.25 -11.56 -1.93
C ILE A 284 -10.97 -10.25 -1.55
N GLN A 285 -11.50 -10.22 -0.33
CA GLN A 285 -12.19 -9.06 0.21
C GLN A 285 -11.21 -8.06 0.79
N GLY A 286 -10.03 -8.52 1.21
CA GLY A 286 -9.02 -7.69 1.84
C GLY A 286 -7.78 -8.50 2.15
N TYR A 287 -6.83 -7.83 2.75
CA TYR A 287 -5.66 -8.43 3.36
C TYR A 287 -5.14 -7.48 4.42
N TYR A 288 -4.40 -8.01 5.38
CA TYR A 288 -3.55 -7.20 6.21
C TYR A 288 -2.15 -7.77 6.24
N LYS A 289 -1.18 -6.87 6.38
CA LYS A 289 0.24 -7.14 6.27
C LYS A 289 0.93 -6.78 7.57
N ILE A 290 1.81 -7.65 8.02
CA ILE A 290 2.68 -7.42 9.18
C ILE A 290 4.05 -7.09 8.62
N THR A 291 4.43 -5.83 8.75
CA THR A 291 5.67 -5.27 8.20
C THR A 291 6.65 -5.03 9.35
N PRO A 292 7.85 -5.62 9.33
CA PRO A 292 8.88 -5.23 10.28
C PRO A 292 9.15 -3.73 10.18
N LEU A 293 9.23 -3.03 11.31
CA LEU A 293 9.48 -1.60 11.26
C LEU A 293 10.85 -1.36 10.63
N PHE A 294 10.88 -0.50 9.63
CA PHE A 294 12.11 -0.09 8.96
C PHE A 294 12.13 1.42 8.83
N GLY A 295 13.32 1.97 8.65
CA GLY A 295 13.52 3.37 8.36
C GLY A 295 14.36 3.57 7.12
N ILE A 296 14.43 4.83 6.69
CA ILE A 296 15.30 5.25 5.59
C ILE A 296 16.12 6.43 6.07
N GLY A 297 17.43 6.28 5.94
CA GLY A 297 18.38 7.38 5.97
C GLY A 297 18.93 7.64 4.58
N GLY A 298 19.90 8.54 4.49
CA GLY A 298 20.70 8.65 3.28
C GLY A 298 21.97 9.42 3.53
N ASN A 299 23.07 9.07 2.87
CA ASN A 299 24.37 9.71 3.06
C ASN A 299 24.69 10.77 1.99
N GLY A 300 23.67 11.51 1.54
CA GLY A 300 23.78 12.55 0.51
C GLY A 300 24.04 12.01 -0.89
N LEU A 301 24.74 10.88 -1.04
CA LEU A 301 24.99 10.20 -2.31
C LEU A 301 24.15 8.93 -2.47
N GLN A 302 23.57 8.43 -1.37
CA GLN A 302 22.82 7.19 -1.35
C GLN A 302 21.61 7.30 -0.40
N LEU A 303 20.57 6.52 -0.67
CA LEU A 303 19.50 6.18 0.28
C LEU A 303 19.89 4.89 0.99
N ASP A 304 19.82 4.89 2.31
CA ASP A 304 20.21 3.77 3.18
C ASP A 304 18.95 3.17 3.81
N PHE A 305 18.64 1.91 3.46
CA PHE A 305 17.50 1.21 4.03
C PHE A 305 17.90 0.55 5.34
N VAL A 306 17.17 0.92 6.39
CA VAL A 306 17.47 0.54 7.76
C VAL A 306 16.42 -0.45 8.23
N ASN A 307 16.78 -1.72 8.30
CA ASN A 307 15.89 -2.78 8.76
C ASN A 307 16.45 -3.45 10.02
N PRO A 308 16.21 -2.88 11.22
CA PRO A 308 16.71 -3.44 12.47
C PRO A 308 16.01 -4.75 12.86
N TYR A 309 14.87 -5.03 12.24
CA TYR A 309 13.98 -6.12 12.58
C TYR A 309 13.89 -7.13 11.42
N PRO A 310 15.00 -7.76 10.99
CA PRO A 310 14.93 -8.74 9.92
C PRO A 310 14.02 -9.90 10.34
N VAL A 311 13.28 -10.42 9.37
CA VAL A 311 12.50 -11.65 9.51
C VAL A 311 13.07 -12.65 8.51
N GLY A 312 13.24 -13.90 8.92
CA GLY A 312 13.68 -14.99 8.05
C GLY A 312 15.21 -15.20 8.00
N PRO A 313 15.65 -16.33 7.41
CA PRO A 313 17.06 -16.76 7.42
C PRO A 313 17.95 -16.06 6.39
N GLU A 314 17.35 -15.42 5.38
CA GLU A 314 18.08 -14.63 4.38
C GLU A 314 17.57 -13.19 4.48
N PRO A 315 18.46 -12.18 4.48
CA PRO A 315 18.01 -10.83 4.17
C PRO A 315 17.36 -10.93 2.79
N LEU A 316 16.07 -10.57 2.72
CA LEU A 316 15.44 -10.29 1.43
C LEU A 316 16.39 -9.42 0.61
N PRO A 317 16.33 -9.47 -0.73
CA PRO A 317 17.21 -8.69 -1.62
C PRO A 317 16.98 -7.16 -1.50
N PHE A 318 16.57 -6.65 -0.34
CA PHE A 318 16.64 -5.25 -0.01
C PHE A 318 18.05 -4.75 -0.24
N LEU A 319 18.09 -3.77 -1.10
CA LEU A 319 19.26 -3.02 -1.40
C LEU A 319 19.62 -2.21 -0.16
N ALA A 320 20.64 -2.65 0.58
CA ALA A 320 21.07 -2.00 1.82
C ALA A 320 21.33 -0.49 1.63
N SER A 321 21.90 -0.12 0.49
CA SER A 321 22.08 1.26 0.05
C SER A 321 21.84 1.39 -1.44
N GLN A 322 21.22 2.49 -1.89
CA GLN A 322 20.96 2.78 -3.31
C GLN A 322 21.52 4.14 -3.72
N PRO A 323 22.33 4.22 -4.78
CA PRO A 323 22.91 5.48 -5.21
C PRO A 323 21.84 6.43 -5.76
N VAL A 324 21.96 7.69 -5.37
CA VAL A 324 21.22 8.79 -6.00
C VAL A 324 21.70 8.93 -7.45
N GLN A 325 20.77 9.17 -8.38
CA GLN A 325 21.08 9.17 -9.80
C GLN A 325 22.06 10.30 -10.18
N GLY A 326 23.00 10.00 -11.09
CA GLY A 326 23.78 11.02 -11.79
C GLY A 326 24.82 11.77 -10.96
N GLY A 327 25.14 11.33 -9.74
CA GLY A 327 26.11 12.01 -8.87
C GLY A 327 25.58 13.31 -8.24
N ALA A 328 24.26 13.51 -8.28
CA ALA A 328 23.55 14.54 -7.52
C ALA A 328 23.58 14.23 -6.01
N SER A 329 23.23 15.22 -5.19
CA SER A 329 23.07 15.01 -3.75
C SER A 329 21.60 14.94 -3.34
N LEU A 330 21.25 14.13 -2.35
CA LEU A 330 19.89 14.00 -1.84
C LEU A 330 19.40 15.33 -1.22
N ALA A 331 18.23 15.82 -1.63
CA ALA A 331 17.61 17.02 -1.06
C ALA A 331 16.64 16.68 0.06
N ASP A 332 15.71 15.77 -0.20
CA ASP A 332 14.70 15.23 0.70
C ASP A 332 14.13 13.92 0.15
N PHE A 333 13.44 13.15 0.99
CA PHE A 333 12.78 11.91 0.63
C PHE A 333 11.56 11.62 1.51
N ALA A 334 10.65 10.79 1.01
CA ALA A 334 9.48 10.30 1.70
C ALA A 334 9.17 8.85 1.29
N ILE A 335 8.58 8.08 2.20
CA ILE A 335 8.21 6.68 1.95
C ILE A 335 6.78 6.65 1.44
N HIS A 336 6.55 5.98 0.31
CA HIS A 336 5.19 5.75 -0.17
C HIS A 336 4.39 4.96 0.88
N PRO A 337 3.10 5.25 1.14
CA PRO A 337 2.32 4.56 2.18
C PRO A 337 2.23 3.04 1.97
N LEU A 338 2.21 2.56 0.72
CA LEU A 338 2.26 1.12 0.43
C LEU A 338 3.63 0.48 0.70
N LYS A 339 4.66 1.30 0.90
CA LYS A 339 6.07 0.92 1.13
C LYS A 339 6.66 0.19 -0.07
N THR A 340 6.16 0.44 -1.27
CA THR A 340 6.64 -0.11 -2.55
C THR A 340 7.74 0.75 -3.16
N CYS A 341 7.66 2.07 -2.97
CA CYS A 341 8.64 3.05 -3.46
C CYS A 341 9.13 4.00 -2.37
N VAL A 342 10.30 4.57 -2.61
CA VAL A 342 10.82 5.73 -1.88
C VAL A 342 10.92 6.89 -2.83
N PHE A 343 10.22 7.97 -2.54
CA PHE A 343 10.27 9.16 -3.36
C PHE A 343 11.36 10.08 -2.86
N TYR A 344 12.12 10.65 -3.79
CA TYR A 344 13.21 11.54 -3.42
C TYR A 344 13.42 12.65 -4.44
N THR A 345 13.94 13.76 -3.93
CA THR A 345 14.38 14.93 -4.70
C THR A 345 15.89 15.10 -4.52
N MET A 346 16.50 15.83 -5.44
CA MET A 346 17.96 15.91 -5.59
C MET A 346 18.42 17.35 -5.73
N ARG A 347 19.69 17.60 -5.42
CA ARG A 347 20.40 18.86 -5.68
C ARG A 347 21.52 18.62 -6.66
N ASP A 348 21.69 19.56 -7.58
CA ASP A 348 22.85 19.59 -8.45
C ASP A 348 24.14 19.97 -7.71
N ALA A 349 25.27 20.00 -8.42
CA ALA A 349 26.56 20.35 -7.85
C ALA A 349 26.65 21.81 -7.33
N SER A 350 25.71 22.69 -7.68
CA SER A 350 25.60 24.05 -7.15
C SER A 350 24.76 24.14 -5.86
N GLY A 351 24.06 23.06 -5.50
CA GLY A 351 23.15 22.99 -4.37
C GLY A 351 21.69 23.35 -4.72
N ALA A 352 21.41 23.67 -5.99
CA ALA A 352 20.06 23.95 -6.48
C ALA A 352 19.23 22.66 -6.57
N VAL A 353 17.97 22.72 -6.14
CA VAL A 353 17.05 21.58 -6.21
C VAL A 353 16.70 21.32 -7.68
N LEU A 354 16.75 20.06 -8.09
CA LEU A 354 16.40 19.62 -9.44
C LEU A 354 14.86 19.59 -9.63
N PRO A 355 14.36 19.90 -10.83
CA PRO A 355 12.92 20.02 -11.11
C PRO A 355 12.23 18.66 -11.31
N GLU A 356 12.53 17.68 -10.47
CA GLU A 356 11.96 16.33 -10.57
C GLU A 356 11.87 15.64 -9.19
N VAL A 357 10.87 14.78 -9.05
CA VAL A 357 10.76 13.80 -7.97
C VAL A 357 10.88 12.41 -8.61
N ARG A 358 11.71 11.56 -7.99
CA ARG A 358 11.95 10.20 -8.48
C ARG A 358 11.38 9.15 -7.53
N CYS A 359 10.83 8.06 -8.08
CA CYS A 359 10.49 6.83 -7.36
C CYS A 359 11.73 5.94 -7.38
N LEU A 360 12.21 5.49 -6.23
CA LEU A 360 13.10 4.34 -6.12
C LEU A 360 12.23 3.13 -5.77
N ASP A 361 12.04 2.24 -6.74
CA ASP A 361 11.30 1.00 -6.53
C ASP A 361 12.11 0.08 -5.61
N ARG A 362 11.49 -0.36 -4.51
CA ARG A 362 12.19 -1.12 -3.46
C ARG A 362 12.46 -2.56 -3.84
N LEU A 363 11.79 -3.09 -4.86
CA LEU A 363 11.95 -4.48 -5.30
C LEU A 363 13.07 -4.61 -6.33
N SER A 364 13.07 -3.73 -7.32
CA SER A 364 14.01 -3.72 -8.44
C SER A 364 15.25 -2.87 -8.19
N GLY A 365 15.16 -1.86 -7.31
CA GLY A 365 16.18 -0.82 -7.18
C GLY A 365 16.21 0.18 -8.33
N GLU A 366 15.28 0.09 -9.28
CA GLU A 366 15.22 1.04 -10.38
C GLU A 366 14.70 2.39 -9.89
N SER A 367 15.27 3.46 -10.46
CA SER A 367 14.82 4.82 -10.19
C SER A 367 14.25 5.49 -11.42
N THR A 368 12.95 5.80 -11.36
CA THR A 368 12.17 6.43 -12.42
C THR A 368 11.74 7.84 -12.03
N ILE A 369 11.49 8.71 -13.01
CA ILE A 369 10.88 10.02 -12.75
C ILE A 369 9.40 9.76 -12.47
N ALA A 370 8.92 10.17 -11.29
CA ALA A 370 7.51 10.04 -10.92
C ALA A 370 6.74 11.34 -11.17
N LEU A 371 7.40 12.49 -10.99
CA LEU A 371 6.80 13.80 -11.13
C LEU A 371 7.84 14.81 -11.62
N VAL A 372 7.46 15.66 -12.56
CA VAL A 372 8.22 16.87 -12.92
C VAL A 372 7.61 18.04 -12.16
N ALA A 373 8.40 18.69 -11.32
CA ALA A 373 7.99 19.81 -10.47
C ALA A 373 8.98 20.97 -10.61
N SER A 374 8.70 22.13 -10.02
CA SER A 374 9.54 23.30 -10.26
C SER A 374 10.86 23.27 -9.48
N ALA A 375 10.78 23.05 -8.17
CA ALA A 375 11.92 22.95 -7.26
C ALA A 375 11.46 22.30 -5.94
N PRO A 376 11.05 21.00 -5.97
CA PRO A 376 10.47 20.32 -4.82
C PRO A 376 11.53 20.11 -3.73
N SER A 377 11.53 21.00 -2.74
CA SER A 377 12.57 21.12 -1.71
C SER A 377 12.30 20.27 -0.46
N ALA A 378 11.03 19.93 -0.23
CA ALA A 378 10.61 18.98 0.78
C ALA A 378 9.46 18.11 0.25
N LEU A 379 9.37 16.87 0.75
CA LEU A 379 8.40 15.87 0.38
C LEU A 379 7.71 15.32 1.63
N ALA A 380 6.40 15.12 1.53
CA ALA A 380 5.64 14.32 2.48
C ALA A 380 4.58 13.49 1.75
N PHE A 381 4.25 12.33 2.30
CA PHE A 381 3.11 11.52 1.86
C PHE A 381 2.05 11.56 2.93
N GLY A 382 0.80 11.63 2.50
CA GLY A 382 -0.35 11.34 3.34
C GLY A 382 -0.86 9.91 3.18
N GLY A 383 -1.71 9.48 4.10
CA GLY A 383 -2.42 8.21 4.08
C GLY A 383 -3.30 8.00 2.84
N SER A 384 -3.73 9.08 2.18
CA SER A 384 -4.43 9.07 0.88
C SER A 384 -3.52 8.74 -0.32
N GLN A 385 -2.24 8.40 -0.11
CA GLN A 385 -1.22 8.22 -1.15
C GLN A 385 -0.88 9.48 -1.94
N ARG A 386 -1.46 10.62 -1.54
CA ARG A 386 -1.15 11.92 -2.12
C ARG A 386 0.27 12.34 -1.78
N LEU A 387 1.02 12.74 -2.80
CA LEU A 387 2.35 13.31 -2.65
C LEU A 387 2.22 14.82 -2.47
N TYR A 388 2.77 15.32 -1.36
CA TYR A 388 2.89 16.76 -1.11
C TYR A 388 4.33 17.22 -1.36
N THR A 389 4.48 18.32 -2.09
CA THR A 389 5.78 18.96 -2.32
C THR A 389 5.78 20.39 -1.79
N VAL A 390 6.94 20.83 -1.27
CA VAL A 390 7.20 22.24 -0.98
C VAL A 390 8.10 22.83 -2.06
N ASP A 391 7.53 23.74 -2.85
CA ASP A 391 8.20 24.43 -3.95
C ASP A 391 8.34 25.92 -3.57
N GLY A 392 9.36 26.24 -2.78
CA GLY A 392 9.62 27.60 -2.31
C GLY A 392 8.58 28.11 -1.31
N ASN A 393 7.57 28.84 -1.80
CA ASN A 393 6.49 29.42 -1.00
C ASN A 393 5.14 28.70 -1.18
N CYS A 394 5.12 27.59 -1.92
CA CYS A 394 3.92 26.83 -2.24
C CYS A 394 4.00 25.40 -1.69
N VAL A 395 2.90 24.91 -1.14
CA VAL A 395 2.61 23.47 -1.00
C VAL A 395 1.80 23.05 -2.22
N ASN A 396 2.17 21.93 -2.85
CA ASN A 396 1.41 21.31 -3.93
C ASN A 396 1.03 19.90 -3.53
N ALA A 397 -0.15 19.45 -3.94
CA ALA A 397 -0.62 18.09 -3.72
C ALA A 397 -0.86 17.39 -5.06
N TYR A 398 -0.36 16.16 -5.18
CA TYR A 398 -0.42 15.37 -6.42
C TYR A 398 -0.97 13.98 -6.16
N ASP A 399 -1.91 13.58 -7.00
CA ASP A 399 -2.18 12.17 -7.24
C ASP A 399 -1.14 11.69 -8.26
N LEU A 400 -0.61 10.48 -8.09
CA LEU A 400 0.49 9.96 -8.89
C LEU A 400 0.03 8.98 -9.97
N ASP A 401 -1.27 8.73 -10.07
CA ASP A 401 -1.82 7.74 -11.01
C ASP A 401 -3.25 8.08 -11.49
N PRO A 402 -3.40 8.69 -12.69
CA PRO A 402 -2.33 9.33 -13.44
C PRO A 402 -1.76 10.52 -12.67
N THR A 403 -0.49 10.86 -12.90
CA THR A 403 0.13 12.01 -12.24
C THR A 403 -0.64 13.30 -12.54
N SER A 404 -1.31 13.86 -11.54
CA SER A 404 -2.14 15.06 -11.67
C SER A 404 -2.00 15.96 -10.45
N LEU A 405 -2.07 17.27 -10.69
CA LEU A 405 -2.07 18.26 -9.62
C LEU A 405 -3.48 18.39 -9.06
N VAL A 406 -3.65 18.08 -7.79
CA VAL A 406 -4.91 18.18 -7.06
C VAL A 406 -5.13 19.62 -6.59
N GLY A 407 -4.11 20.22 -5.96
CA GLY A 407 -4.20 21.54 -5.39
C GLY A 407 -2.86 22.20 -5.12
N SER A 408 -2.87 23.52 -4.97
CA SER A 408 -1.70 24.33 -4.62
C SER A 408 -2.09 25.43 -3.64
N TYR A 409 -1.33 25.57 -2.56
CA TYR A 409 -1.47 26.66 -1.59
C TYR A 409 -0.16 27.42 -1.45
N CYS A 410 -0.18 28.74 -1.70
CA CYS A 410 1.03 29.58 -1.66
C CYS A 410 0.88 30.76 -0.70
N ILE A 411 1.97 31.09 -0.01
CA ILE A 411 2.05 32.23 0.92
C ILE A 411 3.11 33.25 0.48
N GLY A 412 3.16 34.40 1.16
CA GLY A 412 4.08 35.50 0.84
C GLY A 412 5.55 35.30 1.25
N ALA A 413 5.92 34.12 1.75
CA ALA A 413 7.27 33.80 2.24
C ALA A 413 7.59 32.31 2.03
N THR A 414 8.84 31.91 2.29
CA THR A 414 9.23 30.50 2.15
C THR A 414 8.51 29.61 3.16
N ILE A 415 8.22 28.38 2.73
CA ILE A 415 7.77 27.29 3.60
C ILE A 415 8.99 26.46 3.95
N ASP A 416 9.26 26.31 5.24
CA ASP A 416 10.51 25.73 5.75
C ASP A 416 10.42 24.22 5.97
N ALA A 417 9.24 23.72 6.31
CA ALA A 417 8.99 22.29 6.53
C ALA A 417 7.51 21.95 6.33
N ILE A 418 7.26 20.67 6.04
CA ILE A 418 5.94 20.07 5.86
C ILE A 418 5.86 18.76 6.65
N ALA A 419 4.68 18.44 7.19
CA ALA A 419 4.37 17.15 7.78
C ALA A 419 2.88 16.85 7.55
N VAL A 420 2.53 15.57 7.36
CA VAL A 420 1.14 15.16 7.13
C VAL A 420 0.62 14.46 8.36
N ASP A 421 -0.54 14.89 8.84
CA ASP A 421 -1.28 14.20 9.89
C ASP A 421 -2.36 13.35 9.26
N ASP A 422 -2.03 12.06 9.14
CA ASP A 422 -2.93 11.06 8.61
C ASP A 422 -4.15 10.87 9.51
N VAL A 423 -4.04 11.03 10.84
CA VAL A 423 -5.14 10.74 11.79
C VAL A 423 -6.35 11.65 11.54
N ASN A 424 -6.11 12.85 11.02
CA ASN A 424 -7.13 13.87 10.83
C ASN A 424 -7.15 14.42 9.39
N ASP A 425 -6.59 13.68 8.42
CA ASP A 425 -6.55 14.01 6.98
C ASP A 425 -6.14 15.47 6.70
N ARG A 426 -5.01 15.90 7.30
CA ARG A 426 -4.54 17.30 7.21
C ARG A 426 -3.05 17.41 6.97
N VAL A 427 -2.65 18.54 6.38
CA VAL A 427 -1.24 18.86 6.09
C VAL A 427 -0.82 20.07 6.92
N PHE A 428 0.30 19.91 7.63
CA PHE A 428 0.96 21.00 8.34
C PHE A 428 2.12 21.54 7.51
N ALA A 429 2.18 22.86 7.36
CA ALA A 429 3.33 23.57 6.81
C ALA A 429 3.74 24.70 7.75
N VAL A 430 5.02 25.04 7.81
CA VAL A 430 5.51 26.13 8.68
C VAL A 430 6.31 27.15 7.87
N SER A 431 6.06 28.43 8.15
CA SER A 431 6.90 29.54 7.69
C SER A 431 7.43 30.29 8.90
N THR A 432 8.72 30.15 9.15
CA THR A 432 9.43 30.83 10.25
C THR A 432 9.60 32.32 9.98
N GLU A 433 9.70 32.73 8.71
CA GLU A 433 9.77 34.14 8.32
C GLU A 433 8.49 34.89 8.69
N LEU A 434 7.32 34.29 8.45
CA LEU A 434 6.03 34.86 8.84
C LEU A 434 5.65 34.52 10.29
N GLY A 435 6.30 33.54 10.90
CA GLY A 435 5.98 33.05 12.24
C GLY A 435 4.62 32.37 12.31
N VAL A 436 4.25 31.59 11.27
CA VAL A 436 2.95 30.92 11.17
C VAL A 436 3.07 29.41 10.98
N LEU A 437 2.15 28.68 11.61
CA LEU A 437 1.79 27.30 11.28
C LEU A 437 0.57 27.35 10.38
N ILE A 438 0.66 26.70 9.22
CA ILE A 438 -0.40 26.60 8.23
C ILE A 438 -0.99 25.19 8.38
N VAL A 439 -2.30 25.12 8.58
CA VAL A 439 -3.05 23.87 8.62
C VAL A 439 -3.92 23.81 7.39
N LEU A 440 -3.70 22.82 6.54
CA LEU A 440 -4.36 22.60 5.26
C LEU A 440 -5.18 21.32 5.33
N ASP A 441 -6.30 21.25 4.62
CA ASP A 441 -6.91 19.95 4.31
C ASP A 441 -6.05 19.17 3.29
N GLU A 442 -6.36 17.90 3.08
CA GLU A 442 -5.64 17.02 2.16
C GLU A 442 -5.67 17.44 0.68
N ASN A 443 -6.64 18.23 0.25
CA ASN A 443 -6.77 18.72 -1.12
C ASN A 443 -6.17 20.13 -1.30
N LEU A 444 -5.71 20.73 -0.20
CA LEU A 444 -5.23 22.11 -0.11
C LEU A 444 -6.30 23.15 -0.49
N GLU A 445 -7.59 22.83 -0.32
CA GLU A 445 -8.71 23.73 -0.65
C GLU A 445 -8.94 24.78 0.45
N THR A 446 -8.79 24.35 1.70
CA THR A 446 -8.92 25.19 2.89
C THR A 446 -7.61 25.29 3.64
N ALA A 447 -7.37 26.47 4.21
CA ALA A 447 -6.17 26.77 4.97
C ALA A 447 -6.51 27.61 6.21
N VAL A 448 -5.85 27.30 7.32
CA VAL A 448 -5.86 28.11 8.54
C VAL A 448 -4.42 28.47 8.89
N GLU A 449 -4.10 29.76 8.81
CA GLU A 449 -2.81 30.29 9.25
C GLU A 449 -2.89 30.73 10.72
N LEU A 450 -2.12 30.06 11.57
CA LEU A 450 -2.07 30.30 13.01
C LEU A 450 -0.70 30.84 13.42
N PRO A 451 -0.63 31.86 14.29
CA PRO A 451 0.65 32.32 14.81
C PRO A 451 1.34 31.20 15.57
N LEU A 452 2.64 31.03 15.34
CA LEU A 452 3.45 30.08 16.08
C LEU A 452 3.50 30.47 17.56
N PRO A 453 3.32 29.52 18.50
CA PRO A 453 3.51 29.78 19.92
C PRO A 453 4.90 30.40 20.19
N THR A 454 4.94 31.47 20.98
CA THR A 454 6.19 32.23 21.23
C THR A 454 7.27 31.43 21.96
N VAL A 455 6.91 30.29 22.53
CA VAL A 455 7.82 29.39 23.26
C VAL A 455 8.54 28.39 22.34
N LEU A 456 8.26 28.41 21.03
CA LEU A 456 8.81 27.39 20.15
C LEU A 456 10.32 27.55 19.87
N PRO A 457 11.06 26.43 19.85
CA PRO A 457 12.50 26.38 19.67
C PRO A 457 12.96 26.50 18.21
N LEU A 458 12.50 27.51 17.47
CA LEU A 458 12.74 27.61 16.02
C LEU A 458 13.96 28.48 15.72
N GLY A 459 15.14 27.86 15.69
CA GLY A 459 16.37 28.45 15.19
C GLY A 459 17.09 27.50 14.24
N GLY A 460 17.71 28.05 13.19
CA GLY A 460 18.27 27.26 12.09
C GLY A 460 17.18 26.64 11.21
N SER A 461 17.50 25.51 10.56
CA SER A 461 16.53 24.72 9.80
C SER A 461 15.48 24.09 10.71
N VAL A 462 14.22 24.08 10.28
CA VAL A 462 13.11 23.47 11.03
C VAL A 462 12.88 22.04 10.56
N SER A 463 12.47 21.17 11.48
CA SER A 463 12.03 19.82 11.18
C SER A 463 10.75 19.52 11.94
N MET A 464 9.84 18.79 11.29
CA MET A 464 8.52 18.47 11.80
C MET A 464 8.17 17.01 11.53
N ALA A 465 7.41 16.40 12.44
CA ALA A 465 6.83 15.09 12.27
C ALA A 465 5.52 14.99 13.06
N THR A 466 4.56 14.26 12.52
CA THR A 466 3.27 14.03 13.18
C THR A 466 3.28 12.70 13.91
N ASP A 467 2.70 12.65 15.10
CA ASP A 467 2.50 11.41 15.85
C ASP A 467 1.41 10.59 15.15
N PRO A 468 1.71 9.36 14.70
CA PRO A 468 0.76 8.54 13.95
C PRO A 468 -0.45 8.06 14.76
N LYS A 469 -0.45 8.18 16.10
CA LYS A 469 -1.60 7.82 16.96
C LYS A 469 -2.49 9.01 17.27
N SER A 470 -1.90 10.18 17.53
CA SER A 470 -2.66 11.36 18.01
C SER A 470 -2.90 12.41 16.92
N GLY A 471 -2.05 12.43 15.89
CA GLY A 471 -2.01 13.51 14.89
C GLY A 471 -1.38 14.81 15.40
N ASP A 472 -0.79 14.78 16.59
CA ASP A 472 -0.07 15.94 17.13
C ASP A 472 1.26 16.16 16.40
N LEU A 473 1.68 17.41 16.30
CA LEU A 473 2.84 17.84 15.54
C LEU A 473 4.05 18.05 16.46
N TRP A 474 5.07 17.23 16.31
CA TRP A 474 6.39 17.49 16.87
C TRP A 474 7.18 18.45 15.98
N ILE A 475 7.87 19.40 16.60
CA ILE A 475 8.65 20.43 15.91
C ILE A 475 9.94 20.79 16.66
N LYS A 476 11.03 21.01 15.92
CA LYS A 476 12.26 21.63 16.43
C LYS A 476 12.98 22.46 15.38
N GLY A 477 13.76 23.43 15.83
CA GLY A 477 14.85 24.03 15.04
C GLY A 477 16.17 23.31 15.26
N SER A 478 17.06 23.33 14.27
CA SER A 478 18.36 22.65 14.33
C SER A 478 19.34 23.28 15.30
N SER A 479 19.24 24.57 15.59
CA SER A 479 20.07 25.21 16.60
C SER A 479 19.55 25.04 18.03
N SER A 480 18.41 24.38 18.23
CA SER A 480 17.78 24.24 19.53
C SER A 480 18.08 22.91 20.22
N GLU A 481 18.14 22.97 21.54
CA GLU A 481 18.21 21.83 22.47
C GLU A 481 16.82 21.34 22.90
N THR A 482 15.74 21.91 22.35
CA THR A 482 14.35 21.63 22.73
C THR A 482 13.53 21.13 21.55
N VAL A 483 12.69 20.13 21.80
CA VAL A 483 11.63 19.66 20.89
C VAL A 483 10.28 19.90 21.57
N CYS A 484 9.27 20.34 20.82
CA CYS A 484 7.93 20.59 21.32
C CYS A 484 6.87 19.82 20.53
N CYS A 485 5.84 19.36 21.23
CA CYS A 485 4.63 18.76 20.66
C CYS A 485 3.50 19.78 20.64
N LEU A 486 2.85 19.94 19.51
CA LEU A 486 1.76 20.88 19.26
C LEU A 486 0.49 20.14 18.92
N ARG A 487 -0.64 20.65 19.40
CA ARG A 487 -1.96 20.19 19.00
C ARG A 487 -2.72 21.31 18.31
N TYR A 488 -3.20 21.02 17.11
CA TYR A 488 -4.19 21.84 16.45
C TYR A 488 -5.57 21.57 17.07
N VAL A 489 -6.25 22.65 17.46
CA VAL A 489 -7.62 22.62 17.99
C VAL A 489 -8.50 23.36 17.00
N PRO A 490 -9.35 22.64 16.23
CA PRO A 490 -10.28 23.27 15.31
C PRO A 490 -11.25 24.21 16.03
N GLY A 491 -11.66 25.28 15.34
CA GLY A 491 -12.75 26.12 15.82
C GLY A 491 -14.07 25.35 15.79
N THR A 492 -14.91 25.55 16.80
CA THR A 492 -16.22 24.90 16.92
C THR A 492 -17.34 25.94 16.99
N VAL A 493 -18.53 25.54 16.52
CA VAL A 493 -19.76 26.30 16.72
C VAL A 493 -20.65 25.49 17.65
N ASP A 494 -20.99 26.05 18.81
CA ASP A 494 -21.95 25.45 19.73
C ASP A 494 -23.34 25.44 19.06
N PRO A 495 -23.93 24.26 18.79
CA PRO A 495 -25.20 24.16 18.08
C PRO A 495 -26.39 24.68 18.91
N ALA A 496 -26.28 24.76 20.23
CA ALA A 496 -27.34 25.24 21.12
C ALA A 496 -27.30 26.76 21.32
N THR A 497 -26.11 27.36 21.36
CA THR A 497 -25.93 28.78 21.67
C THR A 497 -25.47 29.63 20.48
N GLY A 498 -24.98 29.00 19.41
CA GLY A 498 -24.32 29.68 18.28
C GLY A 498 -22.95 30.25 18.63
N ALA A 499 -22.40 29.98 19.83
CA ALA A 499 -21.10 30.47 20.25
C ALA A 499 -19.99 29.83 19.40
N THR A 500 -19.12 30.66 18.83
CA THR A 500 -17.99 30.21 18.00
C THR A 500 -16.69 30.27 18.77
N THR A 501 -15.86 29.24 18.68
CA THR A 501 -14.46 29.28 19.09
C THR A 501 -13.56 29.39 17.86
N SER A 502 -12.51 30.21 17.95
CA SER A 502 -11.53 30.33 16.87
C SER A 502 -10.57 29.13 16.90
N PRO A 503 -10.12 28.65 15.73
CA PRO A 503 -9.06 27.66 15.67
C PRO A 503 -7.80 28.17 16.36
N THR A 504 -7.06 27.28 17.01
CA THR A 504 -5.82 27.61 17.72
C THR A 504 -4.85 26.45 17.68
N VAL A 505 -3.58 26.73 17.95
CA VAL A 505 -2.54 25.74 18.21
C VAL A 505 -2.09 25.88 19.65
N ILE A 506 -1.93 24.76 20.36
CA ILE A 506 -1.45 24.73 21.75
C ILE A 506 -0.21 23.87 21.86
N VAL A 507 0.69 24.24 22.78
CA VAL A 507 1.85 23.42 23.13
C VAL A 507 1.41 22.39 24.16
N ILE A 508 1.50 21.11 23.80
CA ILE A 508 1.16 19.98 24.68
C ILE A 508 2.30 19.74 25.67
N GLU A 509 3.51 19.61 25.14
CA GLU A 509 4.72 19.44 25.94
C GLU A 509 5.95 19.93 25.17
N CYS A 510 7.03 20.16 25.91
CA CYS A 510 8.36 20.30 25.34
C CYS A 510 9.34 19.57 26.25
N PHE A 511 10.39 18.99 25.68
CA PHE A 511 11.52 18.47 26.43
C PHE A 511 12.83 19.03 25.86
N SER A 512 13.83 19.12 26.72
CA SER A 512 15.14 19.67 26.37
C SER A 512 16.26 18.73 26.77
N ASP A 513 17.24 18.58 25.89
CA ASP A 513 18.47 17.82 26.10
C ASP A 513 19.61 18.50 25.30
N PRO A 514 20.78 18.78 25.89
CA PRO A 514 21.93 19.34 25.18
C PRO A 514 22.37 18.53 23.94
N SER A 515 22.09 17.23 23.90
CA SER A 515 22.41 16.37 22.74
C SER A 515 21.70 16.85 21.47
N LEU A 516 20.49 17.42 21.57
CA LEU A 516 19.62 17.84 20.47
C LEU A 516 20.16 19.04 19.67
N ALA A 517 21.08 19.82 20.24
CA ALA A 517 21.71 20.95 19.54
C ALA A 517 22.43 20.48 18.27
N GLY A 518 22.13 21.11 17.14
CA GLY A 518 22.65 20.72 15.82
C GLY A 518 21.93 19.54 15.17
N GLY A 519 20.90 18.98 15.82
CA GLY A 519 20.11 17.88 15.27
C GLY A 519 19.06 18.34 14.26
N THR A 520 18.78 17.55 13.22
CA THR A 520 17.78 17.81 12.18
C THR A 520 16.88 16.60 11.97
N GLY A 521 15.85 16.74 11.12
CA GLY A 521 15.16 15.60 10.51
C GLY A 521 14.52 14.70 11.53
N ILE A 522 13.56 15.26 12.27
CA ILE A 522 12.83 14.49 13.27
C ILE A 522 11.81 13.57 12.62
N ASP A 523 11.61 12.42 13.24
CA ASP A 523 10.47 11.54 13.04
C ASP A 523 10.04 10.98 14.39
N CYS A 524 8.87 10.37 14.48
CA CYS A 524 8.36 9.81 15.73
C CYS A 524 7.56 8.54 15.49
N SER A 525 7.62 7.64 16.47
CA SER A 525 6.70 6.50 16.54
C SER A 525 5.51 6.86 17.44
N GLY A 526 4.43 6.10 17.31
CA GLY A 526 3.28 6.26 18.19
C GLY A 526 3.54 5.81 19.63
N GLY A 527 4.68 5.19 19.94
CA GLY A 527 5.05 4.70 21.29
C GLY A 527 5.84 5.70 22.13
N GLU A 528 5.78 7.00 21.84
CA GLU A 528 6.54 8.04 22.54
C GLU A 528 8.07 7.97 22.30
N HIS A 529 8.47 7.64 21.07
CA HIS A 529 9.85 7.74 20.61
C HIS A 529 10.01 8.87 19.59
N ILE A 530 11.08 9.64 19.72
CA ILE A 530 11.47 10.73 18.82
C ILE A 530 12.84 10.40 18.23
N PHE A 531 12.85 10.17 16.93
CA PHE A 531 14.05 9.93 16.13
C PHE A 531 14.52 11.24 15.54
N TRP A 532 15.83 11.42 15.42
CA TRP A 532 16.42 12.63 14.87
C TRP A 532 17.82 12.34 14.37
N VAL A 533 18.38 13.25 13.60
CA VAL A 533 19.66 13.04 12.90
C VAL A 533 20.69 14.06 13.34
N LYS A 534 21.91 13.62 13.63
CA LYS A 534 23.06 14.51 13.89
C LYS A 534 24.36 13.81 13.51
N GLY A 535 25.27 14.57 12.91
CA GLY A 535 26.59 14.06 12.55
C GLY A 535 26.57 12.91 11.54
N GLY A 536 25.49 12.79 10.75
CA GLY A 536 25.36 11.70 9.78
C GLY A 536 24.79 10.40 10.35
N ILE A 537 24.28 10.40 11.59
CA ILE A 537 23.67 9.23 12.21
C ILE A 537 22.32 9.55 12.88
N VAL A 538 21.50 8.51 13.02
CA VAL A 538 20.21 8.54 13.73
C VAL A 538 20.45 8.45 15.24
N HIS A 539 19.66 9.20 15.98
CA HIS A 539 19.56 9.21 17.43
C HIS A 539 18.09 9.05 17.83
N GLU A 540 17.84 8.61 19.05
CA GLU A 540 16.49 8.40 19.57
C GLU A 540 16.36 8.97 20.98
N HIS A 541 15.23 9.62 21.28
CA HIS A 541 14.77 9.86 22.64
C HIS A 541 13.47 9.12 22.86
N ALA A 542 13.28 8.55 24.05
CA ALA A 542 12.03 7.91 24.44
C ALA A 542 11.65 8.29 25.86
N ARG A 543 10.39 8.05 26.24
CA ARG A 543 9.98 8.15 27.64
C ARG A 543 10.63 7.05 28.47
N ASN A 544 11.26 7.46 29.56
CA ASN A 544 11.76 6.55 30.58
C ASN A 544 10.65 6.15 31.56
N ALA A 545 10.92 5.17 32.42
CA ALA A 545 9.97 4.69 33.42
C ALA A 545 9.47 5.75 34.42
N ALA A 546 10.14 6.90 34.53
CA ALA A 546 9.71 8.03 35.34
C ALA A 546 8.83 9.04 34.56
N GLY A 547 8.53 8.76 33.29
CA GLY A 547 7.73 9.61 32.40
C GLY A 547 8.50 10.79 31.78
N GLY A 548 9.81 10.90 32.02
CA GLY A 548 10.66 11.93 31.41
C GLY A 548 11.29 11.45 30.10
N TRP A 549 11.78 12.38 29.28
CA TRP A 549 12.51 12.07 28.05
C TRP A 549 14.00 11.85 28.32
N SER A 550 14.59 10.85 27.68
CA SER A 550 16.04 10.59 27.71
C SER A 550 16.51 9.95 26.41
N GLU A 551 17.75 10.24 26.01
CA GLU A 551 18.37 9.62 24.84
C GLU A 551 18.49 8.10 25.03
N VAL A 552 18.15 7.34 23.99
CA VAL A 552 18.20 5.87 23.94
C VAL A 552 19.34 5.48 23.01
N SER A 553 20.51 5.16 23.58
CA SER A 553 21.70 4.78 22.82
C SER A 553 21.65 3.35 22.26
N ASP A 554 20.86 2.48 22.87
CA ASP A 554 20.77 1.06 22.51
C ASP A 554 19.56 0.77 21.60
N SER A 555 18.96 1.83 21.05
CA SER A 555 17.89 1.69 20.07
C SER A 555 18.40 0.96 18.83
N PRO A 556 17.60 0.07 18.23
CA PRO A 556 17.97 -0.57 16.98
C PRO A 556 18.18 0.40 15.81
N PHE A 557 17.66 1.63 15.88
CA PHE A 557 17.90 2.67 14.89
C PHE A 557 19.07 3.59 15.23
N ALA A 558 19.41 3.74 16.52
CA ALA A 558 20.48 4.64 16.95
C ALA A 558 21.85 4.23 16.38
N GLY A 559 22.62 5.21 15.93
CA GLY A 559 23.94 5.01 15.33
C GLY A 559 23.93 4.64 13.84
N MET A 560 22.75 4.49 13.23
CA MET A 560 22.62 4.16 11.81
C MET A 560 22.78 5.38 10.92
N ALA A 561 23.28 5.20 9.69
CA ALA A 561 23.61 6.32 8.80
C ALA A 561 22.35 7.07 8.33
N ALA A 562 22.34 8.39 8.52
CA ALA A 562 21.34 9.32 8.01
C ALA A 562 21.96 10.72 7.94
N GLN A 563 21.95 11.43 6.81
CA GLN A 563 22.60 12.74 6.72
C GLN A 563 21.80 13.83 7.41
N VAL A 564 20.59 14.07 6.93
CA VAL A 564 19.79 15.24 7.32
C VAL A 564 18.39 14.88 7.79
N LYS A 565 17.87 13.71 7.37
CA LYS A 565 16.53 13.21 7.69
C LYS A 565 16.58 11.70 7.87
N PHE A 566 15.73 11.22 8.74
CA PHE A 566 15.39 9.81 8.92
C PHE A 566 13.87 9.72 8.84
N VAL A 567 13.36 8.75 8.08
CA VAL A 567 11.91 8.54 7.94
C VAL A 567 11.59 7.10 8.31
N LEU A 568 10.70 6.91 9.26
CA LEU A 568 10.14 5.62 9.64
C LEU A 568 9.01 5.24 8.70
N ALA A 569 8.94 3.94 8.39
CA ALA A 569 7.82 3.41 7.64
C ALA A 569 6.57 3.38 8.53
N ARG A 570 5.56 4.21 8.24
CA ARG A 570 4.33 4.35 9.04
C ARG A 570 3.16 3.50 8.54
N ALA A 571 2.19 3.22 9.40
CA ALA A 571 0.96 2.57 8.97
C ALA A 571 0.18 3.49 8.02
N ALA A 572 -0.41 2.94 6.96
CA ALA A 572 -1.20 3.69 5.96
C ALA A 572 -2.71 3.60 6.23
N GLU A 573 -3.11 3.52 7.50
CA GLU A 573 -4.44 3.07 7.90
C GLU A 573 -5.45 4.18 8.22
N ASN A 574 -5.03 5.44 8.38
CA ASN A 574 -5.96 6.55 8.55
C ASN A 574 -6.47 7.00 7.17
N ARG A 575 -7.18 6.12 6.48
CA ARG A 575 -7.79 6.42 5.19
C ARG A 575 -9.16 7.03 5.45
N ASN A 576 -9.46 8.18 4.85
CA ASN A 576 -10.84 8.43 4.48
C ASN A 576 -11.29 7.25 3.58
N GLU A 577 -12.49 6.76 3.83
CA GLU A 577 -12.93 5.53 3.20
C GLU A 577 -13.47 5.74 1.77
N GLU A 578 -13.59 7.00 1.35
CA GLU A 578 -14.16 7.46 0.07
C GLU A 578 -13.11 7.52 -1.04
N GLU A 579 -11.88 7.99 -0.79
CA GLU A 579 -10.80 8.12 -1.79
C GLU A 579 -10.10 6.80 -2.13
N ARG A 580 -10.40 5.71 -1.41
CA ARG A 580 -9.99 4.34 -1.79
C ARG A 580 -10.54 3.94 -3.16
N ALA A 581 -11.56 4.63 -3.67
CA ALA A 581 -12.16 4.44 -4.97
C ALA A 581 -11.25 4.81 -6.16
N ASP A 582 -10.40 5.83 -6.00
CA ASP A 582 -9.60 6.40 -7.09
C ASP A 582 -8.10 6.02 -6.95
N ALA A 583 -7.56 6.01 -5.73
CA ALA A 583 -6.15 5.73 -5.48
C ALA A 583 -5.75 4.25 -5.61
N ALA A 584 -6.67 3.38 -6.04
CA ALA A 584 -6.47 1.94 -6.15
C ALA A 584 -6.76 1.38 -7.54
N ASN A 585 -6.84 2.27 -8.55
CA ASN A 585 -6.33 1.94 -9.88
C ASN A 585 -4.80 1.81 -9.90
N THR A 586 -4.13 2.07 -8.77
CA THR A 586 -2.68 1.94 -8.61
C THR A 586 -2.20 0.51 -8.75
N HIS A 587 -1.70 0.16 -9.93
CA HIS A 587 -0.35 -0.36 -10.03
C HIS A 587 0.20 -0.11 -11.43
N LEU A 588 1.49 0.21 -11.47
CA LEU A 588 2.44 -0.15 -12.52
C LEU A 588 2.43 -1.67 -12.76
N LEU A 589 1.30 -2.22 -13.17
CA LEU A 589 1.33 -3.10 -14.33
C LEU A 589 1.90 -2.17 -15.43
N PRO A 590 2.88 -2.58 -16.26
CA PRO A 590 2.62 -2.27 -17.66
C PRO A 590 1.19 -2.78 -17.86
N ASP A 591 0.23 -1.94 -18.26
CA ASP A 591 -1.03 -2.53 -18.74
C ASP A 591 -0.62 -3.69 -19.64
N ALA A 592 -1.21 -4.89 -19.42
CA ALA A 592 -0.95 -6.02 -20.29
C ALA A 592 -0.98 -5.44 -21.71
N PRO A 593 0.13 -5.51 -22.48
CA PRO A 593 0.44 -4.55 -23.53
C PRO A 593 -0.83 -4.35 -24.32
N GLU A 594 -1.39 -3.15 -24.23
CA GLU A 594 -2.73 -2.86 -24.73
C GLU A 594 -2.86 -3.52 -26.08
N GLN A 595 -3.83 -4.44 -26.19
CA GLN A 595 -3.89 -5.35 -27.32
C GLN A 595 -4.01 -4.50 -28.57
N ALA A 596 -2.95 -4.49 -29.39
CA ALA A 596 -2.91 -3.65 -30.57
C ALA A 596 -4.16 -3.92 -31.42
N PHE A 597 -4.77 -2.85 -31.92
CA PHE A 597 -6.01 -2.89 -32.67
C PHE A 597 -5.99 -1.89 -33.84
N ARG A 598 -7.04 -1.93 -34.67
CA ARG A 598 -7.30 -0.87 -35.65
C ARG A 598 -8.61 -0.17 -35.29
N ARG A 599 -8.51 1.11 -35.01
CA ARG A 599 -9.63 2.00 -34.74
C ARG A 599 -10.58 2.02 -35.92
N GLY A 600 -11.85 1.76 -35.64
CA GLY A 600 -12.92 1.68 -36.62
C GLY A 600 -13.21 0.27 -37.14
N ASP A 601 -12.39 -0.75 -36.88
CA ASP A 601 -12.69 -2.15 -37.26
C ASP A 601 -13.36 -2.89 -36.09
N CYS A 602 -14.60 -2.49 -35.79
CA CYS A 602 -15.37 -3.03 -34.69
C CYS A 602 -15.70 -4.53 -34.84
N ASN A 603 -15.66 -5.05 -36.08
CA ASN A 603 -15.97 -6.44 -36.37
C ASN A 603 -14.74 -7.37 -36.34
N GLY A 604 -13.53 -6.80 -36.40
CA GLY A 604 -12.25 -7.49 -36.29
C GLY A 604 -11.83 -8.22 -37.56
N ASP A 605 -12.25 -7.78 -38.75
CA ASP A 605 -11.87 -8.41 -40.02
C ASP A 605 -10.69 -7.70 -40.74
N LEU A 606 -10.12 -6.69 -40.08
CA LEU A 606 -9.00 -5.85 -40.50
C LEU A 606 -9.33 -4.92 -41.67
N ALA A 607 -10.60 -4.76 -42.02
CA ALA A 607 -11.09 -3.73 -42.92
C ALA A 607 -11.87 -2.66 -42.14
N PHE A 608 -11.80 -1.42 -42.62
CA PHE A 608 -12.69 -0.36 -42.15
C PHE A 608 -13.77 -0.16 -43.22
N ASP A 609 -14.95 -0.74 -43.01
CA ASP A 609 -16.08 -0.67 -43.93
C ASP A 609 -17.45 -0.60 -43.24
N ILE A 610 -18.52 -0.77 -44.03
CA ILE A 610 -19.89 -0.65 -43.51
C ILE A 610 -20.24 -1.73 -42.47
N ALA A 611 -19.58 -2.89 -42.51
CA ALA A 611 -19.78 -3.98 -41.58
C ALA A 611 -19.41 -3.57 -40.14
N ASP A 612 -18.46 -2.65 -39.96
CA ASP A 612 -18.08 -2.13 -38.64
C ASP A 612 -19.16 -1.26 -38.03
N ALA A 613 -19.70 -0.32 -38.80
CA ALA A 613 -20.84 0.49 -38.36
C ALA A 613 -22.06 -0.39 -38.04
N ILE A 614 -22.29 -1.45 -38.82
CA ILE A 614 -23.35 -2.43 -38.56
C ILE A 614 -23.06 -3.19 -37.25
N ARG A 615 -21.81 -3.61 -37.02
CA ARG A 615 -21.41 -4.31 -35.80
C ARG A 615 -21.62 -3.43 -34.57
N THR A 616 -21.21 -2.16 -34.62
CA THR A 616 -21.43 -1.17 -33.56
C THR A 616 -22.92 -1.03 -33.24
N LEU A 617 -23.75 -0.79 -34.24
CA LEU A 617 -25.20 -0.66 -34.05
C LEU A 617 -25.88 -1.96 -33.57
N SER A 618 -25.36 -3.12 -33.98
CA SER A 618 -25.95 -4.41 -33.62
C SER A 618 -25.71 -4.74 -32.15
N PHE A 619 -24.52 -4.47 -31.60
CA PHE A 619 -24.30 -4.67 -30.16
C PHE A 619 -25.01 -3.60 -29.32
N LEU A 620 -25.10 -2.35 -29.80
CA LEU A 620 -25.78 -1.26 -29.07
C LEU A 620 -27.30 -1.43 -29.01
N PHE A 621 -27.94 -1.90 -30.10
CA PHE A 621 -29.39 -1.85 -30.23
C PHE A 621 -30.07 -3.17 -30.58
N ALA A 622 -29.34 -4.16 -31.13
CA ALA A 622 -29.91 -5.46 -31.52
C ALA A 622 -29.71 -6.56 -30.47
N GLY A 623 -29.00 -6.28 -29.37
CA GLY A 623 -28.78 -7.22 -28.28
C GLY A 623 -27.71 -8.28 -28.59
N ASP A 624 -26.87 -8.04 -29.60
CA ASP A 624 -25.71 -8.88 -29.86
C ASP A 624 -24.69 -8.78 -28.73
N VAL A 625 -23.86 -9.82 -28.59
CA VAL A 625 -22.74 -9.83 -27.63
C VAL A 625 -21.79 -8.68 -27.94
N ALA A 626 -21.32 -7.98 -26.90
CA ALA A 626 -20.34 -6.92 -27.03
C ALA A 626 -19.05 -7.41 -27.72
N PRO A 627 -18.41 -6.59 -28.58
CA PRO A 627 -17.10 -6.89 -29.14
C PRO A 627 -16.03 -7.08 -28.06
N ASN A 628 -15.05 -7.95 -28.31
CA ASN A 628 -13.93 -8.18 -27.39
C ASN A 628 -12.90 -7.03 -27.39
N CYS A 629 -13.06 -6.06 -28.29
CA CYS A 629 -12.20 -4.88 -28.41
C CYS A 629 -13.10 -3.67 -28.62
N LEU A 630 -13.34 -2.92 -27.54
CA LEU A 630 -14.21 -1.76 -27.57
C LEU A 630 -13.50 -0.54 -28.16
N ASP A 631 -12.17 -0.46 -28.04
CA ASP A 631 -11.38 0.62 -28.65
C ASP A 631 -11.45 0.57 -30.19
N ALA A 632 -11.55 -0.63 -30.77
CA ALA A 632 -11.79 -0.78 -32.21
C ALA A 632 -13.18 -0.28 -32.63
N CYS A 633 -14.15 -0.25 -31.71
CA CYS A 633 -15.50 0.25 -31.97
C CYS A 633 -15.66 1.75 -31.70
N ASP A 634 -14.80 2.35 -30.88
CA ASP A 634 -14.66 3.79 -30.71
C ASP A 634 -13.93 4.39 -31.92
N SER A 635 -14.70 4.66 -32.97
CA SER A 635 -14.21 5.15 -34.26
C SER A 635 -13.83 6.62 -34.22
N ASN A 636 -14.41 7.40 -33.32
CA ASN A 636 -14.21 8.84 -33.23
C ASN A 636 -13.19 9.25 -32.16
N ASP A 637 -12.71 8.30 -31.34
CA ASP A 637 -11.69 8.46 -30.30
C ASP A 637 -12.15 9.42 -29.19
N ASP A 638 -13.41 9.31 -28.77
CA ASP A 638 -13.98 10.14 -27.69
C ASP A 638 -14.07 9.43 -26.33
N GLY A 639 -13.60 8.18 -26.25
CA GLY A 639 -13.54 7.35 -25.06
C GLY A 639 -14.85 6.62 -24.76
N ALA A 640 -15.79 6.57 -25.71
CA ALA A 640 -17.07 5.87 -25.56
C ALA A 640 -17.51 5.17 -26.86
N ALA A 641 -17.65 3.84 -26.81
CA ALA A 641 -18.22 3.08 -27.93
C ALA A 641 -19.77 3.21 -27.98
N ASP A 642 -20.28 4.19 -28.72
CA ASP A 642 -21.69 4.55 -28.80
C ASP A 642 -22.22 4.83 -30.23
N ILE A 643 -23.38 5.49 -30.34
CA ILE A 643 -24.00 5.78 -31.65
C ILE A 643 -23.19 6.82 -32.46
N GLY A 644 -22.43 7.67 -31.78
CA GLY A 644 -21.49 8.63 -32.33
C GLY A 644 -20.47 7.95 -33.23
N ASP A 645 -19.98 6.76 -32.86
CA ASP A 645 -19.02 5.98 -33.65
C ASP A 645 -19.61 5.46 -34.95
N ALA A 646 -20.83 4.93 -34.89
CA ALA A 646 -21.51 4.47 -36.10
C ALA A 646 -21.77 5.65 -37.06
N ILE A 647 -22.12 6.82 -36.53
CA ILE A 647 -22.31 8.05 -37.33
C ILE A 647 -20.98 8.50 -37.92
N TYR A 648 -19.92 8.49 -37.12
CA TYR A 648 -18.56 8.86 -37.52
C TYR A 648 -18.08 7.95 -38.66
N ALA A 649 -18.15 6.63 -38.47
CA ALA A 649 -17.71 5.65 -39.45
C ALA A 649 -18.46 5.78 -40.79
N LEU A 650 -19.79 5.92 -40.76
CA LEU A 650 -20.59 6.13 -41.98
C LEU A 650 -20.30 7.47 -42.67
N SER A 651 -20.03 8.53 -41.89
CA SER A 651 -19.63 9.83 -42.43
C SER A 651 -18.28 9.75 -43.15
N THR A 652 -17.31 9.05 -42.57
CA THR A 652 -16.00 8.80 -43.18
C THR A 652 -16.13 7.99 -44.47
N LEU A 653 -16.90 6.90 -44.45
CA LEU A 653 -17.05 6.00 -45.61
C LEU A 653 -17.79 6.63 -46.80
N PHE A 654 -18.81 7.46 -46.55
CA PHE A 654 -19.74 7.90 -47.60
C PHE A 654 -19.83 9.41 -47.80
N SER A 655 -19.36 10.22 -46.85
CA SER A 655 -19.52 11.68 -46.88
C SER A 655 -18.19 12.45 -46.86
N GLY A 656 -17.05 11.75 -46.94
CA GLY A 656 -15.72 12.36 -46.93
C GLY A 656 -15.33 12.93 -45.56
N GLY A 657 -15.81 12.30 -44.48
CA GLY A 657 -15.38 12.59 -43.11
C GLY A 657 -13.88 12.33 -42.89
N LEU A 658 -13.39 12.70 -41.71
CA LEU A 658 -12.00 12.42 -41.32
C LEU A 658 -11.80 10.92 -41.14
N THR A 659 -10.64 10.41 -41.53
CA THR A 659 -10.25 9.03 -41.19
C THR A 659 -10.17 8.89 -39.66
N PRO A 660 -10.50 7.70 -39.11
CA PRO A 660 -10.31 7.43 -37.69
C PRO A 660 -8.92 7.87 -37.20
N PRO A 661 -8.83 8.42 -35.98
CA PRO A 661 -7.55 8.67 -35.33
C PRO A 661 -6.71 7.38 -35.22
N ALA A 662 -5.40 7.54 -35.01
CA ALA A 662 -4.54 6.39 -34.79
C ALA A 662 -5.02 5.61 -33.54
N PRO A 663 -4.90 4.27 -33.50
CA PRO A 663 -4.26 3.41 -34.51
C PRO A 663 -5.20 3.07 -35.68
N TYR A 664 -4.89 3.52 -36.91
CA TYR A 664 -5.72 3.33 -38.11
C TYR A 664 -4.85 2.78 -39.26
N GLU A 665 -5.41 1.87 -40.08
CA GLU A 665 -4.74 1.08 -41.15
C GLU A 665 -3.67 0.07 -40.69
N GLU A 666 -2.89 0.39 -39.66
CA GLU A 666 -1.96 -0.52 -39.00
C GLU A 666 -2.38 -0.75 -37.57
N CYS A 667 -2.13 -1.98 -37.08
CA CYS A 667 -2.36 -2.28 -35.68
C CYS A 667 -1.42 -1.45 -34.80
N GLY A 668 -1.98 -0.82 -33.78
CA GLY A 668 -1.21 -0.08 -32.79
C GLY A 668 -1.95 -0.01 -31.46
N ASN A 669 -1.26 0.52 -30.47
CA ASN A 669 -1.84 0.83 -29.17
C ASN A 669 -2.65 2.12 -29.27
N ASP A 670 -3.57 2.33 -28.34
CA ASP A 670 -4.33 3.57 -28.23
C ASP A 670 -3.36 4.71 -27.82
N PRO A 671 -3.21 5.77 -28.63
CA PRO A 671 -2.42 6.93 -28.24
C PRO A 671 -3.14 7.82 -27.20
N THR A 672 -4.42 7.57 -26.95
CA THR A 672 -5.26 8.27 -25.98
C THR A 672 -5.62 7.32 -24.84
N SER A 673 -5.67 7.84 -23.62
CA SER A 673 -6.00 7.04 -22.44
C SER A 673 -7.46 7.26 -22.09
N ASP A 674 -8.22 6.17 -22.00
CA ASP A 674 -9.62 6.18 -21.59
C ASP A 674 -10.02 4.90 -20.82
N SER A 675 -11.33 4.63 -20.70
CA SER A 675 -11.88 3.50 -19.92
C SER A 675 -12.28 2.28 -20.76
N LEU A 676 -12.17 2.39 -22.08
CA LEU A 676 -12.38 1.30 -23.01
C LEU A 676 -11.13 0.39 -23.01
N ASN A 677 -11.29 -0.83 -23.53
CA ASN A 677 -10.19 -1.77 -23.61
C ASN A 677 -10.36 -2.76 -24.75
N CYS A 678 -9.25 -3.41 -25.08
CA CYS A 678 -9.19 -4.56 -25.98
C CYS A 678 -8.73 -5.83 -25.28
N ALA A 679 -9.70 -6.68 -24.94
CA ALA A 679 -9.44 -8.01 -24.37
C ALA A 679 -8.86 -8.99 -25.41
N SER A 680 -9.24 -8.87 -26.69
CA SER A 680 -8.63 -9.64 -27.79
C SER A 680 -8.91 -8.98 -29.15
N TYR A 681 -7.91 -8.94 -30.04
CA TYR A 681 -8.06 -8.40 -31.39
C TYR A 681 -7.06 -9.05 -32.38
N PRO A 682 -7.42 -9.30 -33.65
CA PRO A 682 -6.59 -10.07 -34.59
C PRO A 682 -5.43 -9.25 -35.20
N CYS A 683 -4.44 -8.91 -34.40
CA CYS A 683 -3.19 -8.29 -34.85
C CYS A 683 -2.02 -9.28 -34.78
N GLU A 684 -1.80 -10.03 -35.86
CA GLU A 684 -0.59 -10.88 -36.07
C GLU A 684 0.22 -10.45 -37.30
#